data_AF-A0A3M1T7G4-F1
#
_entry.id   AF-A0A3M1T7G4-F1
#
_cell.length_a   1.000
_cell.length_b   1.000
_cell.length_c   1.000
_cell.angle_alpha   90.00
_cell.angle_beta   90.00
_cell.angle_gamma   90.00
#
_symmetry.space_group_name_H-M   'P 1'
#
loop_
_entity.id
_entity.type
_entity.pdbx_description
1 polymer ?
#
loop_
_entity_poly.entity_id
_entity_poly.type
_entity_poly.pdbx_seq_one_letter_code
_entity_poly.pdbx_strand_id
1 'polypeptide(L)'
;MSGLVLLTALAHRASGLATVSHRWRALALRAGEGSRPGWAATACLLAVAVAALPARAQAPEEADASAPPIARAQEATTRRYRALEKKLRRLAFVLQRVQPKVSARLQRALSAAKQGSLPELLGRAERLLKSEEWSAAAVTQREALEVLEEVLASLEREDLEGEHQDPRELEKALRRLRRVREAQREHLEDTERSRALDRAAQSLAEALGSVDALLAKQRAVVRKANAGEAPLPAVAREQQAVAEATEALARSLTPARVGTGGEDPSAGGPDREEPVAGGADPSPGGPGREEPTAGAPRAPEGGPLGAGRRGRARGSLEEARRAMEDAAERMAAGQQAPSIERARAAEEALEAAREVLARERQQIVRLAEQERRRAEQERTRTEAEQLARSMGGAPQGAPSSSTGEGSEGGGKASPRPPMPGRRNVERAAEEMRRAGDRMANRHAAPQEVQEAQEQAVRELDQAEQLLEEALQQARKREQDAVLEALGRRFRAMLATQRGLTGRTHALSKKSRLRRKDRHELKKLAIGERTLAGQATDALELVREEGSTVILPVILRELVEDLVRVASLLDERQANAFVVSLQRDIEQTLAELVEVIKRELEERKAGGGGGQGGGGAPNESGDPLLPPTAELKMIRALQARVNALTERFEARGAEETGAQRQAREHLSAKQGRVAAFTRDLHERLAKER
;
A
#
# COMPACT_ATOMS: atom_id res chain seq x y z
N MET A 1 -15.90 77.13 15.60
CA MET A 1 -16.65 75.87 15.38
C MET A 1 -15.70 74.70 15.09
N SER A 2 -14.67 74.49 15.92
CA SER A 2 -13.66 73.44 15.68
C SER A 2 -13.31 72.63 16.95
N GLY A 3 -14.12 72.73 18.02
CA GLY A 3 -13.92 71.99 19.26
C GLY A 3 -14.80 70.74 19.43
N LEU A 4 -15.90 70.62 18.66
CA LEU A 4 -16.87 69.53 18.87
C LEU A 4 -16.61 68.25 18.04
N VAL A 5 -15.68 68.31 17.07
CA VAL A 5 -15.37 67.17 16.18
C VAL A 5 -14.28 66.25 16.78
N LEU A 6 -13.45 66.75 17.71
CA LEU A 6 -12.40 65.93 18.32
C LEU A 6 -12.90 65.08 19.52
N LEU A 7 -13.95 65.52 20.21
CA LEU A 7 -14.47 64.81 21.40
C LEU A 7 -15.34 63.58 21.06
N THR A 8 -15.97 63.53 19.88
CA THR A 8 -16.77 62.37 19.46
C THR A 8 -15.94 61.24 18.85
N ALA A 9 -14.74 61.52 18.32
CA ALA A 9 -13.83 60.51 17.81
C ALA A 9 -13.09 59.73 18.91
N LEU A 10 -12.89 60.32 20.09
CA LEU A 10 -12.29 59.64 21.25
C LEU A 10 -13.27 58.74 22.00
N ALA A 11 -14.57 59.08 22.03
CA ALA A 11 -15.58 58.28 22.72
C ALA A 11 -15.90 56.94 22.01
N HIS A 12 -15.74 56.85 20.69
CA HIS A 12 -15.98 55.60 19.94
C HIS A 12 -14.81 54.60 19.96
N ARG A 13 -13.63 55.02 20.45
CA ARG A 13 -12.44 54.17 20.52
C ARG A 13 -12.23 53.49 21.89
N ALA A 14 -12.92 53.96 22.92
CA ALA A 14 -12.90 53.36 24.27
C ALA A 14 -13.85 52.15 24.41
N SER A 15 -14.93 52.08 23.62
CA SER A 15 -15.95 51.02 23.71
C SER A 15 -15.53 49.67 23.11
N GLY A 16 -14.45 49.65 22.31
CA GLY A 16 -13.92 48.44 21.67
C GLY A 16 -12.95 47.61 22.52
N LEU A 17 -12.43 48.16 23.62
CA LEU A 17 -11.47 47.48 24.50
C LEU A 17 -12.15 46.74 25.67
N ALA A 18 -13.37 47.14 26.05
CA ALA A 18 -14.11 46.50 27.14
C ALA A 18 -14.73 45.13 26.75
N THR A 19 -15.08 44.93 25.48
CA THR A 19 -15.74 43.70 24.98
C THR A 19 -14.79 42.51 24.81
N VAL A 20 -13.48 42.76 24.69
CA VAL A 20 -12.48 41.68 24.60
C VAL A 20 -12.24 41.05 25.96
N SER A 21 -12.23 41.82 27.06
CA SER A 21 -11.95 41.26 28.40
C SER A 21 -13.05 40.32 28.94
N HIS A 22 -14.30 40.51 28.52
CA HIS A 22 -15.41 39.66 28.96
C HIS A 22 -15.45 38.28 28.29
N ARG A 23 -14.93 38.14 27.05
CA ARG A 23 -14.89 36.84 26.35
C ARG A 23 -13.82 35.90 26.92
N TRP A 24 -12.75 36.43 27.49
CA TRP A 24 -11.70 35.63 28.14
C TRP A 24 -12.10 35.11 29.53
N ARG A 25 -12.94 35.84 30.27
CA ARG A 25 -13.47 35.37 31.57
C ARG A 25 -14.51 34.25 31.45
N ALA A 26 -15.29 34.22 30.36
CA ALA A 26 -16.30 33.18 30.13
C ALA A 26 -15.71 31.83 29.71
N LEU A 27 -14.50 31.81 29.12
CA LEU A 27 -13.83 30.57 28.70
C LEU A 27 -13.17 29.83 29.88
N ALA A 28 -12.76 30.56 30.93
CA ALA A 28 -12.10 29.97 32.11
C ALA A 28 -13.06 29.25 33.06
N LEU A 29 -14.35 29.61 33.08
CA LEU A 29 -15.35 29.03 34.00
C LEU A 29 -16.02 27.75 33.46
N ARG A 30 -15.80 27.40 32.19
CA ARG A 30 -16.46 26.23 31.54
C ARG A 30 -15.57 24.98 31.44
N ALA A 31 -14.33 25.06 31.93
CA ALA A 31 -13.37 23.95 31.92
C ALA A 31 -13.34 23.13 33.22
N GLY A 32 -14.21 23.45 34.18
CA GLY A 32 -14.17 22.91 35.54
C GLY A 32 -15.27 21.92 35.87
N GLU A 33 -15.70 21.03 34.97
CA GLU A 33 -16.67 19.99 35.32
C GLU A 33 -16.47 18.73 34.44
N GLY A 34 -15.74 17.75 34.98
CA GLY A 34 -15.77 16.36 34.52
C GLY A 34 -14.51 15.84 33.84
N SER A 35 -13.46 15.48 34.60
CA SER A 35 -12.62 14.33 34.22
C SER A 35 -11.86 13.71 35.39
N ARG A 36 -11.70 12.39 35.28
CA ARG A 36 -11.12 11.40 36.21
C ARG A 36 -9.57 11.50 36.29
N PRO A 37 -8.94 10.94 37.35
CA PRO A 37 -7.57 11.26 37.72
C PRO A 37 -6.57 10.31 37.04
N GLY A 38 -5.74 10.86 36.15
CA GLY A 38 -4.63 10.11 35.57
C GLY A 38 -3.68 10.95 34.75
N TRP A 39 -4.18 12.07 34.19
CA TRP A 39 -3.42 12.95 33.28
C TRP A 39 -3.16 14.33 33.89
N ALA A 40 -3.63 14.54 35.13
CA ALA A 40 -3.52 15.83 35.82
C ALA A 40 -2.11 16.12 36.37
N ALA A 41 -1.24 15.12 36.54
CA ALA A 41 0.07 15.34 37.18
C ALA A 41 1.11 16.02 36.27
N THR A 42 1.06 15.81 34.94
CA THR A 42 2.05 16.37 34.00
C THR A 42 1.58 17.62 33.27
N ALA A 43 0.27 17.82 33.09
CA ALA A 43 -0.28 19.08 32.58
C ALA A 43 -0.31 20.19 33.66
N CYS A 44 -0.40 19.83 34.95
CA CYS A 44 -0.34 20.82 36.04
C CYS A 44 1.06 21.43 36.23
N LEU A 45 2.17 20.76 35.85
CA LEU A 45 3.50 21.34 36.04
C LEU A 45 3.88 22.45 35.04
N LEU A 46 3.15 22.57 33.92
CA LEU A 46 3.31 23.67 32.95
C LEU A 46 2.22 24.75 33.07
N ALA A 47 1.03 24.41 33.57
CA ALA A 47 -0.03 25.38 33.83
C ALA A 47 0.04 26.05 35.21
N VAL A 48 0.63 25.42 36.23
CA VAL A 48 0.75 25.99 37.59
C VAL A 48 1.96 26.94 37.73
N ALA A 49 2.95 26.90 36.83
CA ALA A 49 4.08 27.82 36.87
C ALA A 49 3.77 29.25 36.35
N VAL A 50 2.54 29.50 35.84
CA VAL A 50 2.14 30.83 35.32
C VAL A 50 0.94 31.43 36.08
N ALA A 51 0.28 30.71 36.97
CA ALA A 51 -0.98 31.17 37.58
C ALA A 51 -0.98 31.43 39.10
N ALA A 52 0.04 31.07 39.88
CA ALA A 52 0.03 31.40 41.32
C ALA A 52 1.43 31.49 41.94
N LEU A 53 2.05 32.65 41.83
CA LEU A 53 3.03 33.12 42.81
C LEU A 53 2.72 34.60 43.07
N PRO A 54 2.46 35.01 44.33
CA PRO A 54 2.20 36.40 44.65
C PRO A 54 3.54 37.13 44.53
N ALA A 55 3.71 37.89 43.45
CA ALA A 55 4.76 38.89 43.40
C ALA A 55 4.41 39.97 44.44
N ARG A 56 4.88 39.74 45.66
CA ARG A 56 4.97 40.74 46.71
C ARG A 56 5.59 41.99 46.09
N ALA A 57 4.89 43.11 46.24
CA ALA A 57 5.30 44.41 45.76
C ALA A 57 6.77 44.68 46.13
N GLN A 58 7.65 44.56 45.14
CA GLN A 58 8.86 45.34 45.11
C GLN A 58 8.56 46.49 44.14
N ALA A 59 8.60 47.69 44.72
CA ALA A 59 8.32 48.95 44.05
C ALA A 59 9.11 49.05 42.73
N PRO A 60 8.54 49.69 41.69
CA PRO A 60 9.23 49.86 40.43
C PRO A 60 10.44 50.77 40.65
N GLU A 61 11.63 50.21 40.46
CA GLU A 61 12.85 50.96 40.26
C GLU A 61 12.71 51.77 38.96
N GLU A 62 13.02 53.05 39.05
CA GLU A 62 12.64 54.16 38.16
C GLU A 62 12.86 53.85 36.66
N ALA A 63 11.76 53.59 35.95
CA ALA A 63 11.71 53.65 34.49
C ALA A 63 11.06 54.98 34.09
N ASP A 64 11.82 55.75 33.31
CA ASP A 64 11.51 57.08 32.77
C ASP A 64 9.99 57.40 32.66
N ALA A 65 9.54 58.28 33.55
CA ALA A 65 8.14 58.68 33.69
C ALA A 65 7.58 59.40 32.44
N SER A 66 8.45 59.79 31.50
CA SER A 66 8.12 60.60 30.32
C SER A 66 7.60 59.82 29.10
N ALA A 67 7.76 58.49 29.03
CA ALA A 67 7.39 57.72 27.83
C ALA A 67 5.88 57.37 27.75
N PRO A 68 5.26 57.44 26.56
CA PRO A 68 3.84 57.11 26.37
C PRO A 68 3.53 55.63 26.73
N PRO A 69 2.32 55.33 27.24
CA PRO A 69 1.97 54.01 27.78
C PRO A 69 2.09 52.85 26.78
N ILE A 70 1.91 53.12 25.49
CA ILE A 70 2.06 52.12 24.41
C ILE A 70 3.54 51.75 24.20
N ALA A 71 4.46 52.70 24.34
CA ALA A 71 5.90 52.44 24.25
C ALA A 71 6.37 51.53 25.41
N ARG A 72 5.85 51.74 26.62
CA ARG A 72 6.13 50.89 27.79
C ARG A 72 5.62 49.45 27.60
N ALA A 73 4.45 49.28 27.02
CA ALA A 73 3.90 47.96 26.71
C ALA A 73 4.73 47.22 25.64
N GLN A 74 5.22 47.94 24.62
CA GLN A 74 6.13 47.40 23.61
C GLN A 74 7.47 46.98 24.23
N GLU A 75 8.03 47.81 25.11
CA GLU A 75 9.27 47.49 25.83
C GLU A 75 9.12 46.22 26.69
N ALA A 76 8.01 46.09 27.42
CA ALA A 76 7.70 44.88 28.19
C ALA A 76 7.59 43.63 27.30
N THR A 77 7.01 43.77 26.10
CA THR A 77 6.87 42.68 25.13
C THR A 77 8.23 42.23 24.59
N THR A 78 9.11 43.18 24.25
CA THR A 78 10.48 42.92 23.80
C THR A 78 11.30 42.21 24.87
N ARG A 79 11.18 42.63 26.14
CA ARG A 79 11.85 41.96 27.28
C ARG A 79 11.37 40.51 27.46
N ARG A 80 10.06 40.27 27.36
CA ARG A 80 9.49 38.91 27.46
C ARG A 80 9.96 37.99 26.34
N TYR A 81 10.02 38.51 25.10
CA TYR A 81 10.53 37.76 23.96
C TYR A 81 12.00 37.34 24.15
N ARG A 82 12.89 38.24 24.59
CA ARG A 82 14.29 37.91 24.87
C ARG A 82 14.43 36.84 25.98
N ALA A 83 13.60 36.91 27.01
CA ALA A 83 13.58 35.91 28.07
C ALA A 83 13.11 34.54 27.55
N LEU A 84 12.10 34.50 26.69
CA LEU A 84 11.62 33.29 26.02
C LEU A 84 12.71 32.68 25.14
N GLU A 85 13.37 33.47 24.29
CA GLU A 85 14.44 33.03 23.40
C GLU A 85 15.57 32.33 24.19
N LYS A 86 16.00 32.93 25.31
CA LYS A 86 17.03 32.36 26.19
C LYS A 86 16.59 31.02 26.80
N LYS A 87 15.31 30.89 27.17
CA LYS A 87 14.74 29.63 27.70
C LYS A 87 14.67 28.56 26.61
N LEU A 88 14.18 28.88 25.42
CA LEU A 88 14.07 27.95 24.29
C LEU A 88 15.45 27.44 23.85
N ARG A 89 16.49 28.28 23.85
CA ARG A 89 17.87 27.85 23.57
C ARG A 89 18.38 26.83 24.59
N ARG A 90 18.14 27.08 25.89
CA ARG A 90 18.52 26.13 26.96
C ARG A 90 17.76 24.82 26.83
N LEU A 91 16.46 24.89 26.54
CA LEU A 91 15.62 23.72 26.33
C LEU A 91 16.10 22.90 25.14
N ALA A 92 16.41 23.53 24.01
CA ALA A 92 16.98 22.87 22.85
C ALA A 92 18.28 22.13 23.19
N PHE A 93 19.19 22.77 23.93
CA PHE A 93 20.44 22.14 24.36
C PHE A 93 20.21 20.90 25.26
N VAL A 94 19.28 20.97 26.21
CA VAL A 94 18.95 19.82 27.08
C VAL A 94 18.28 18.69 26.29
N LEU A 95 17.37 19.03 25.39
CA LEU A 95 16.66 18.06 24.57
C LEU A 95 17.53 17.42 23.47
N GLN A 96 18.71 17.96 23.18
CA GLN A 96 19.59 17.42 22.13
C GLN A 96 19.94 15.94 22.33
N ARG A 97 20.04 15.47 23.58
CA ARG A 97 20.35 14.07 23.91
C ARG A 97 19.11 13.19 24.07
N VAL A 98 18.01 13.75 24.54
CA VAL A 98 16.80 12.98 24.90
C VAL A 98 15.79 12.93 23.75
N GLN A 99 15.65 14.04 23.01
CA GLN A 99 14.72 14.20 21.89
C GLN A 99 15.36 15.07 20.78
N PRO A 100 16.27 14.49 19.96
CA PRO A 100 17.07 15.24 19.00
C PRO A 100 16.21 15.96 17.94
N LYS A 101 15.07 15.37 17.53
CA LYS A 101 14.13 15.97 16.57
C LYS A 101 13.51 17.26 17.12
N VAL A 102 13.04 17.25 18.37
CA VAL A 102 12.44 18.43 19.04
C VAL A 102 13.49 19.52 19.25
N SER A 103 14.71 19.13 19.63
CA SER A 103 15.85 20.06 19.73
C SER A 103 16.16 20.73 18.39
N ALA A 104 16.26 19.97 17.29
CA ALA A 104 16.53 20.52 15.96
C ALA A 104 15.44 21.50 15.51
N ARG A 105 14.17 21.21 15.80
CA ARG A 105 13.04 22.10 15.51
C ARG A 105 13.14 23.43 16.25
N LEU A 106 13.40 23.37 17.56
CA LEU A 106 13.62 24.57 18.38
C LEU A 106 14.79 25.41 17.86
N GLN A 107 15.89 24.77 17.46
CA GLN A 107 17.06 25.46 16.89
C GLN A 107 16.77 26.14 15.55
N ARG A 108 16.00 25.48 14.66
CA ARG A 108 15.56 26.07 13.37
C ARG A 108 14.67 27.28 13.59
N ALA A 109 13.66 27.17 14.45
CA ALA A 109 12.78 28.28 14.78
C ALA A 109 13.51 29.49 15.37
N LEU A 110 14.46 29.23 16.28
CA LEU A 110 15.33 30.28 16.83
C LEU A 110 16.25 30.91 15.78
N SER A 111 16.63 30.16 14.76
CA SER A 111 17.46 30.66 13.65
C SER A 111 16.62 31.48 12.67
N ALA A 112 15.41 31.05 12.33
CA ALA A 112 14.45 31.80 11.53
C ALA A 112 14.12 33.15 12.18
N ALA A 113 13.90 33.16 13.51
CA ALA A 113 13.64 34.39 14.25
C ALA A 113 14.79 35.40 14.21
N LYS A 114 16.04 34.92 14.09
CA LYS A 114 17.23 35.77 13.90
C LYS A 114 17.36 36.26 12.47
N GLN A 115 17.12 35.40 11.48
CA GLN A 115 17.22 35.74 10.07
C GLN A 115 16.17 36.77 9.67
N GLY A 116 14.96 36.68 10.23
CA GLY A 116 13.93 37.71 10.08
C GLY A 116 14.14 38.95 10.96
N SER A 117 15.30 39.10 11.61
CA SER A 117 15.64 40.28 12.42
C SER A 117 14.60 40.65 13.48
N LEU A 118 13.83 39.67 13.99
CA LEU A 118 12.74 39.93 14.94
C LEU A 118 13.16 40.74 16.18
N PRO A 119 14.33 40.48 16.82
CA PRO A 119 14.81 41.30 17.92
C PRO A 119 15.07 42.77 17.55
N GLU A 120 15.50 43.02 16.31
CA GLU A 120 15.81 44.35 15.78
C GLU A 120 14.54 45.10 15.40
N LEU A 121 13.56 44.41 14.80
CA LEU A 121 12.23 44.94 14.48
C LEU A 121 11.48 45.34 15.76
N LEU A 122 11.49 44.50 16.79
CA LEU A 122 10.86 44.81 18.08
C LEU A 122 11.52 46.01 18.76
N GLY A 123 12.86 46.12 18.70
CA GLY A 123 13.59 47.27 19.22
C GLY A 123 13.42 48.55 18.40
N ARG A 124 13.24 48.45 17.07
CA ARG A 124 12.94 49.58 16.20
C ARG A 124 11.52 50.10 16.44
N ALA A 125 10.54 49.21 16.58
CA ALA A 125 9.18 49.56 16.94
C ALA A 125 9.12 50.30 18.28
N GLU A 126 9.92 49.88 19.27
CA GLU A 126 10.03 50.57 20.56
C GLU A 126 10.57 52.00 20.41
N ARG A 127 11.63 52.21 19.63
CA ARG A 127 12.20 53.55 19.38
C ARG A 127 11.21 54.47 18.66
N LEU A 128 10.52 53.97 17.65
CA LEU A 128 9.51 54.73 16.90
C LEU A 128 8.30 55.12 17.77
N LEU A 129 7.92 54.27 18.72
CA LEU A 129 6.88 54.61 19.70
C LEU A 129 7.36 55.64 20.74
N LYS A 130 8.66 55.68 21.07
CA LYS A 130 9.27 56.71 21.92
C LYS A 130 9.42 58.06 21.20
N SER A 131 9.61 58.07 19.87
CA SER A 131 9.64 59.29 19.05
C SER A 131 8.25 59.76 18.58
N GLU A 132 7.16 59.16 19.06
CA GLU A 132 5.77 59.46 18.69
C GLU A 132 5.43 59.26 17.19
N GLU A 133 6.23 58.46 16.48
CA GLU A 133 6.02 58.12 15.07
C GLU A 133 5.09 56.90 14.92
N TRP A 134 3.81 57.09 15.27
CA TRP A 134 2.82 56.00 15.37
C TRP A 134 2.61 55.22 14.07
N SER A 135 2.66 55.87 12.90
CA SER A 135 2.44 55.24 11.60
C SER A 135 3.60 54.34 11.22
N ALA A 136 4.84 54.78 11.41
CA ALA A 136 6.04 53.99 11.17
C ALA A 136 6.13 52.82 12.16
N ALA A 137 5.82 53.06 13.43
CA ALA A 137 5.77 52.00 14.44
C ALA A 137 4.76 50.89 14.08
N ALA A 138 3.58 51.25 13.56
CA ALA A 138 2.57 50.29 13.15
C ALA A 138 3.00 49.42 11.94
N VAL A 139 3.82 49.95 11.03
CA VAL A 139 4.39 49.18 9.92
C VAL A 139 5.42 48.18 10.44
N THR A 140 6.37 48.64 11.27
CA THR A 140 7.40 47.77 11.86
C THR A 140 6.80 46.69 12.77
N GLN A 141 5.69 46.96 13.44
CA GLN A 141 4.96 45.94 14.22
C GLN A 141 4.30 44.87 13.35
N ARG A 142 3.85 45.19 12.12
CA ARG A 142 3.32 44.18 11.19
C ARG A 142 4.43 43.30 10.63
N GLU A 143 5.56 43.88 10.26
CA GLU A 143 6.75 43.14 9.85
C GLU A 143 7.19 42.16 10.94
N ALA A 144 7.16 42.58 12.22
CA ALA A 144 7.46 41.69 13.35
C ALA A 144 6.44 40.55 13.53
N LEU A 145 5.16 40.77 13.18
CA LEU A 145 4.12 39.73 13.22
C LEU A 145 4.32 38.70 12.11
N GLU A 146 4.65 39.14 10.89
CA GLU A 146 4.93 38.23 9.76
C GLU A 146 6.09 37.29 10.09
N VAL A 147 7.18 37.83 10.67
CA VAL A 147 8.33 37.00 11.10
C VAL A 147 7.94 36.05 12.25
N LEU A 148 7.06 36.47 13.18
CA LEU A 148 6.56 35.59 14.23
C LEU A 148 5.70 34.44 13.68
N GLU A 149 4.89 34.70 12.66
CA GLU A 149 4.09 33.67 11.97
C GLU A 149 5.00 32.66 11.25
N GLU A 150 6.09 33.10 10.62
CA GLU A 150 7.08 32.20 10.03
C GLU A 150 7.79 31.33 11.07
N VAL A 151 8.13 31.91 12.22
CA VAL A 151 8.75 31.18 13.34
C VAL A 151 7.78 30.15 13.91
N LEU A 152 6.51 30.51 14.10
CA LEU A 152 5.48 29.57 14.54
C LEU A 152 5.26 28.46 13.51
N ALA A 153 5.19 28.80 12.22
CA ALA A 153 5.10 27.81 11.16
C ALA A 153 6.29 26.84 11.18
N SER A 154 7.50 27.31 11.51
CA SER A 154 8.68 26.42 11.65
C SER A 154 8.63 25.51 12.88
N LEU A 155 7.93 25.91 13.95
CA LEU A 155 7.71 25.11 15.17
C LEU A 155 6.55 24.11 15.02
N GLU A 156 5.52 24.50 14.27
CA GLU A 156 4.33 23.71 14.00
C GLU A 156 4.50 22.74 12.83
N ARG A 157 5.47 22.98 11.95
CA ARG A 157 5.96 21.97 11.01
C ARG A 157 6.49 20.79 11.83
N GLU A 158 5.65 19.78 12.02
CA GLU A 158 6.12 18.42 12.23
C GLU A 158 7.14 18.12 11.13
N ASP A 159 8.22 17.44 11.49
CA ASP A 159 9.32 17.12 10.58
C ASP A 159 8.82 16.23 9.42
N LEU A 160 8.14 16.82 8.44
CA LEU A 160 7.78 16.21 7.16
C LEU A 160 9.01 16.12 6.24
N GLU A 161 10.16 16.67 6.63
CA GLU A 161 11.35 16.70 5.75
C GLU A 161 12.27 15.48 5.88
N GLY A 162 11.92 14.47 6.68
CA GLY A 162 12.80 13.32 6.94
C GLY A 162 12.37 11.95 6.41
N GLU A 163 11.14 11.79 5.91
CA GLU A 163 10.52 10.45 5.86
C GLU A 163 9.49 10.26 4.74
N HIS A 164 9.48 11.12 3.71
CA HIS A 164 8.58 10.93 2.57
C HIS A 164 9.24 10.03 1.55
N GLN A 165 8.97 8.73 1.70
CA GLN A 165 9.16 7.80 0.59
C GLN A 165 8.00 8.00 -0.37
N ASP A 166 8.33 8.28 -1.63
CA ASP A 166 7.34 8.45 -2.68
C ASP A 166 6.56 7.13 -2.83
N PRO A 167 5.22 7.12 -2.67
CA PRO A 167 4.42 5.92 -2.81
C PRO A 167 4.62 5.24 -4.17
N ARG A 168 4.93 5.99 -5.23
CA ARG A 168 5.24 5.44 -6.56
C ARG A 168 6.54 4.64 -6.57
N GLU A 169 7.54 5.09 -5.80
CA GLU A 169 8.82 4.38 -5.67
C GLU A 169 8.66 3.11 -4.84
N LEU A 170 7.91 3.19 -3.74
CA LEU A 170 7.56 2.03 -2.91
C LEU A 170 6.77 1.00 -3.71
N GLU A 171 5.80 1.42 -4.52
CA GLU A 171 5.01 0.53 -5.36
C GLU A 171 5.86 -0.13 -6.47
N LYS A 172 6.80 0.61 -7.08
CA LYS A 172 7.79 0.04 -8.01
C LYS A 172 8.68 -0.99 -7.32
N ALA A 173 9.17 -0.70 -6.11
CA ALA A 173 9.98 -1.62 -5.33
C ALA A 173 9.18 -2.89 -4.96
N LEU A 174 7.93 -2.74 -4.53
CA LEU A 174 7.02 -3.84 -4.20
C LEU A 174 6.76 -4.74 -5.40
N ARG A 175 6.47 -4.17 -6.59
CA ARG A 175 6.31 -4.94 -7.84
C ARG A 175 7.55 -5.74 -8.19
N ARG A 176 8.74 -5.14 -8.07
CA ARG A 176 10.01 -5.84 -8.33
C ARG A 176 10.26 -6.93 -7.30
N LEU A 177 9.98 -6.67 -6.02
CA LEU A 177 10.11 -7.65 -4.95
C LEU A 177 9.22 -8.87 -5.18
N ARG A 178 7.94 -8.64 -5.52
CA ARG A 178 6.99 -9.73 -5.83
C ARG A 178 7.50 -10.63 -6.95
N ARG A 179 8.05 -10.06 -8.03
CA ARG A 179 8.67 -10.83 -9.13
C ARG A 179 9.86 -11.67 -8.65
N VAL A 180 10.77 -11.07 -7.88
CA VAL A 180 11.94 -11.78 -7.33
C VAL A 180 11.49 -12.91 -6.40
N ARG A 181 10.47 -12.68 -5.58
CA ARG A 181 9.90 -13.69 -4.68
C ARG A 181 9.25 -14.84 -5.45
N GLU A 182 8.43 -14.53 -6.45
CA GLU A 182 7.77 -15.54 -7.29
C GLU A 182 8.79 -16.42 -8.00
N ALA A 183 9.82 -15.81 -8.60
CA ALA A 183 10.93 -16.54 -9.19
C ALA A 183 11.66 -17.42 -8.16
N GLN A 184 11.88 -16.93 -6.94
CA GLN A 184 12.54 -17.73 -5.90
C GLN A 184 11.69 -18.92 -5.44
N ARG A 185 10.35 -18.78 -5.40
CA ARG A 185 9.43 -19.88 -5.12
C ARG A 185 9.45 -20.92 -6.24
N GLU A 186 9.46 -20.48 -7.50
CA GLU A 186 9.62 -21.38 -8.66
C GLU A 186 10.91 -22.20 -8.55
N HIS A 187 12.03 -21.56 -8.22
CA HIS A 187 13.29 -22.28 -8.04
C HIS A 187 13.28 -23.27 -6.87
N LEU A 188 12.55 -22.97 -5.79
CA LEU A 188 12.35 -23.89 -4.67
C LEU A 188 11.56 -25.12 -5.13
N GLU A 189 10.47 -24.92 -5.88
CA GLU A 189 9.68 -26.00 -6.48
C GLU A 189 10.52 -26.86 -7.43
N ASP A 190 11.32 -26.25 -8.30
CA ASP A 190 12.20 -26.98 -9.23
C ASP A 190 13.26 -27.79 -8.48
N THR A 191 13.76 -27.26 -7.37
CA THR A 191 14.69 -27.99 -6.47
C THR A 191 14.01 -29.19 -5.83
N GLU A 192 12.76 -29.07 -5.38
CA GLU A 192 11.98 -30.17 -4.84
C GLU A 192 11.66 -31.24 -5.89
N ARG A 193 11.27 -30.81 -7.11
CA ARG A 193 11.03 -31.68 -8.27
C ARG A 193 12.28 -32.46 -8.63
N SER A 194 13.44 -31.79 -8.71
CA SER A 194 14.72 -32.45 -8.98
C SER A 194 15.03 -33.54 -7.96
N ARG A 195 14.80 -33.29 -6.66
CA ARG A 195 15.00 -34.32 -5.62
C ARG A 195 14.02 -35.47 -5.70
N ALA A 196 12.78 -35.22 -6.09
CA ALA A 196 11.82 -36.28 -6.32
C ALA A 196 12.30 -37.19 -7.48
N LEU A 197 12.83 -36.59 -8.54
CA LEU A 197 13.43 -37.31 -9.67
C LEU A 197 14.70 -38.07 -9.26
N ASP A 198 15.57 -37.49 -8.44
CA ASP A 198 16.78 -38.17 -7.92
C ASP A 198 16.42 -39.41 -7.09
N ARG A 199 15.45 -39.29 -6.18
CA ARG A 199 14.94 -40.42 -5.39
C ARG A 199 14.35 -41.51 -6.29
N ALA A 200 13.63 -41.11 -7.34
CA ALA A 200 13.10 -42.05 -8.33
C ALA A 200 14.21 -42.73 -9.15
N ALA A 201 15.30 -42.02 -9.47
CA ALA A 201 16.45 -42.59 -10.18
C ALA A 201 17.26 -43.55 -9.28
N GLN A 202 17.34 -43.28 -7.98
CA GLN A 202 17.97 -44.16 -6.98
C GLN A 202 17.18 -45.46 -6.81
N SER A 203 15.86 -45.40 -6.66
CA SER A 203 15.04 -46.62 -6.55
C SER A 203 15.09 -47.48 -7.82
N LEU A 204 15.17 -46.86 -9.00
CA LEU A 204 15.42 -47.59 -10.24
C LEU A 204 16.83 -48.19 -10.32
N ALA A 205 17.84 -47.55 -9.72
CA ALA A 205 19.20 -48.09 -9.66
C ALA A 205 19.26 -49.34 -8.76
N GLU A 206 18.57 -49.31 -7.62
CA GLU A 206 18.41 -50.47 -6.74
C GLU A 206 17.66 -51.62 -7.44
N ALA A 207 16.57 -51.30 -8.14
CA ALA A 207 15.84 -52.28 -8.94
C ALA A 207 16.73 -52.89 -10.03
N LEU A 208 17.51 -52.10 -10.77
CA LEU A 208 18.48 -52.60 -11.74
C LEU A 208 19.53 -53.52 -11.11
N GLY A 209 20.06 -53.15 -9.94
CA GLY A 209 20.99 -54.01 -9.19
C GLY A 209 20.36 -55.35 -8.80
N SER A 210 19.08 -55.35 -8.44
CA SER A 210 18.36 -56.59 -8.13
C SER A 210 18.09 -57.44 -9.39
N VAL A 211 17.77 -56.84 -10.54
CA VAL A 211 17.66 -57.56 -11.82
C VAL A 211 19.00 -58.17 -12.22
N ASP A 212 20.11 -57.42 -12.07
CA ASP A 212 21.46 -57.92 -12.36
C ASP A 212 21.85 -59.11 -11.48
N ALA A 213 21.46 -59.08 -10.19
CA ALA A 213 21.64 -60.21 -9.28
C ALA A 213 20.78 -61.42 -9.68
N LEU A 214 19.54 -61.21 -10.13
CA LEU A 214 18.66 -62.27 -10.63
C LEU A 214 19.20 -62.88 -11.92
N LEU A 215 19.68 -62.07 -12.87
CA LEU A 215 20.33 -62.53 -14.10
C LEU A 215 21.58 -63.39 -13.79
N ALA A 216 22.41 -62.97 -12.84
CA ALA A 216 23.57 -63.75 -12.43
C ALA A 216 23.19 -65.12 -11.83
N LYS A 217 22.15 -65.17 -10.99
CA LYS A 217 21.61 -66.40 -10.43
C LYS A 217 20.99 -67.29 -11.52
N GLN A 218 20.19 -66.73 -12.41
CA GLN A 218 19.57 -67.44 -13.53
C GLN A 218 20.62 -68.08 -14.44
N ARG A 219 21.68 -67.35 -14.82
CA ARG A 219 22.82 -67.88 -15.58
C ARG A 219 23.57 -68.99 -14.84
N ALA A 220 23.66 -68.92 -13.52
CA ALA A 220 24.27 -69.99 -12.72
C ALA A 220 23.41 -71.26 -12.75
N VAL A 221 22.09 -71.14 -12.60
CA VAL A 221 21.14 -72.26 -12.68
C VAL A 221 21.16 -72.91 -14.07
N VAL A 222 21.14 -72.10 -15.14
CA VAL A 222 21.25 -72.59 -16.54
C VAL A 222 22.57 -73.34 -16.76
N ARG A 223 23.70 -72.83 -16.25
CA ARG A 223 25.00 -73.50 -16.36
C ARG A 223 25.02 -74.84 -15.63
N LYS A 224 24.56 -74.88 -14.37
CA LYS A 224 24.45 -76.12 -13.59
C LYS A 224 23.56 -77.16 -14.28
N ALA A 225 22.41 -76.73 -14.81
CA ALA A 225 21.48 -77.58 -15.56
C ALA A 225 22.10 -78.13 -16.86
N ASN A 226 22.90 -77.33 -17.57
CA ASN A 226 23.54 -77.72 -18.82
C ASN A 226 24.77 -78.62 -18.63
N ALA A 227 25.60 -78.33 -17.63
CA ALA A 227 26.82 -79.08 -17.34
C ALA A 227 26.58 -80.36 -16.51
N GLY A 228 25.38 -80.54 -15.96
CA GLY A 228 25.06 -81.71 -15.11
C GLY A 228 25.78 -81.70 -13.76
N GLU A 229 26.16 -80.51 -13.27
CA GLU A 229 26.95 -80.33 -12.05
C GLU A 229 26.19 -80.69 -10.75
N ALA A 230 24.87 -80.83 -10.83
CA ALA A 230 24.00 -81.22 -9.71
C ALA A 230 22.78 -82.02 -10.20
N PRO A 231 22.14 -82.82 -9.33
CA PRO A 231 20.89 -83.51 -9.66
C PRO A 231 19.81 -82.51 -10.09
N LEU A 232 19.12 -82.79 -11.21
CA LEU A 232 18.08 -81.92 -11.76
C LEU A 232 16.99 -81.49 -10.73
N PRO A 233 16.55 -82.35 -9.78
CA PRO A 233 15.63 -81.91 -8.72
C PRO A 233 16.19 -80.86 -7.75
N ALA A 234 17.52 -80.84 -7.54
CA ALA A 234 18.17 -79.81 -6.73
C ALA A 234 18.27 -78.49 -7.51
N VAL A 235 18.61 -78.56 -8.80
CA VAL A 235 18.63 -77.39 -9.69
C VAL A 235 17.23 -76.79 -9.88
N ALA A 236 16.19 -77.63 -9.90
CA ALA A 236 14.78 -77.20 -9.92
C ALA A 236 14.41 -76.34 -8.70
N ARG A 237 14.88 -76.70 -7.49
CA ARG A 237 14.66 -75.90 -6.27
C ARG A 237 15.39 -74.56 -6.33
N GLU A 238 16.61 -74.53 -6.83
CA GLU A 238 17.34 -73.27 -7.06
C GLU A 238 16.60 -72.38 -8.09
N GLN A 239 16.07 -72.98 -9.16
CA GLN A 239 15.28 -72.27 -10.18
C GLN A 239 14.00 -71.65 -9.59
N GLN A 240 13.31 -72.38 -8.72
CA GLN A 240 12.10 -71.89 -8.06
C GLN A 240 12.39 -70.74 -7.09
N ALA A 241 13.51 -70.79 -6.37
CA ALA A 241 13.95 -69.67 -5.53
C ALA A 241 14.27 -68.40 -6.35
N VAL A 242 14.78 -68.54 -7.58
CA VAL A 242 14.97 -67.40 -8.50
C VAL A 242 13.62 -66.87 -9.00
N ALA A 243 12.64 -67.74 -9.25
CA ALA A 243 11.28 -67.34 -9.63
C ALA A 243 10.58 -66.52 -8.53
N GLU A 244 10.65 -66.97 -7.27
CA GLU A 244 10.09 -66.26 -6.11
C GLU A 244 10.75 -64.88 -5.91
N ALA A 245 12.08 -64.80 -6.04
CA ALA A 245 12.81 -63.54 -5.95
C ALA A 245 12.46 -62.57 -7.11
N THR A 246 12.19 -63.12 -8.31
CA THR A 246 11.72 -62.35 -9.47
C THR A 246 10.30 -61.81 -9.24
N GLU A 247 9.43 -62.60 -8.60
CA GLU A 247 8.09 -62.16 -8.21
C GLU A 247 8.13 -61.03 -7.19
N ALA A 248 8.98 -61.15 -6.16
CA ALA A 248 9.15 -60.12 -5.14
C ALA A 248 9.57 -58.78 -5.75
N LEU A 249 10.48 -58.81 -6.73
CA LEU A 249 10.91 -57.61 -7.47
C LEU A 249 9.80 -57.05 -8.38
N ALA A 250 9.04 -57.90 -9.05
CA ALA A 250 7.89 -57.47 -9.86
C ALA A 250 6.84 -56.75 -9.00
N ARG A 251 6.61 -57.22 -7.76
CA ARG A 251 5.74 -56.58 -6.77
C ARG A 251 6.33 -55.28 -6.23
N SER A 252 7.64 -55.16 -6.04
CA SER A 252 8.23 -53.89 -5.57
C SER A 252 8.20 -52.78 -6.64
N LEU A 253 8.03 -53.13 -7.92
CA LEU A 253 7.88 -52.18 -9.02
C LEU A 253 6.45 -51.66 -9.22
N THR A 254 5.46 -52.15 -8.47
CA THR A 254 4.13 -51.51 -8.49
C THR A 254 4.22 -50.09 -7.96
N PRO A 255 3.69 -49.08 -8.67
CA PRO A 255 3.47 -47.80 -8.06
C PRO A 255 2.55 -48.01 -6.86
N ALA A 256 2.96 -47.55 -5.67
CA ALA A 256 2.01 -47.37 -4.58
C ALA A 256 0.86 -46.53 -5.15
N ARG A 257 -0.35 -47.08 -5.21
CA ARG A 257 -1.54 -46.26 -5.47
C ARG A 257 -1.54 -45.22 -4.37
N VAL A 258 -1.16 -43.99 -4.71
CA VAL A 258 -1.46 -42.84 -3.86
C VAL A 258 -2.97 -42.72 -3.88
N GLY A 259 -3.60 -43.30 -2.87
CA GLY A 259 -5.01 -43.09 -2.59
C GLY A 259 -5.19 -41.61 -2.28
N THR A 260 -5.76 -40.87 -3.23
CA THR A 260 -6.46 -39.64 -2.91
C THR A 260 -7.71 -40.03 -2.13
N GLY A 261 -7.71 -39.76 -0.82
CA GLY A 261 -8.88 -39.51 0.02
C GLY A 261 -9.97 -40.57 0.12
N GLY A 262 -10.12 -41.14 1.33
CA GLY A 262 -11.39 -41.47 1.99
C GLY A 262 -12.37 -42.43 1.29
N GLU A 263 -12.50 -43.65 1.81
CA GLU A 263 -13.73 -44.17 2.45
C GLU A 263 -13.54 -45.64 2.85
N ASP A 264 -14.08 -45.98 4.03
CA ASP A 264 -14.08 -47.30 4.66
C ASP A 264 -14.78 -48.39 3.82
N PRO A 265 -14.43 -49.68 3.99
CA PRO A 265 -15.13 -50.78 3.33
C PRO A 265 -16.21 -51.35 4.25
N SER A 266 -17.50 -51.07 4.00
CA SER A 266 -18.59 -51.98 4.39
C SER A 266 -19.96 -51.60 3.81
N ALA A 267 -20.60 -52.62 3.19
CA ALA A 267 -22.01 -52.82 2.79
C ALA A 267 -22.13 -52.96 1.26
N GLY A 268 -22.62 -54.04 0.66
CA GLY A 268 -23.58 -55.06 1.09
C GLY A 268 -24.81 -54.99 0.18
N GLY A 269 -24.98 -55.94 -0.75
CA GLY A 269 -26.26 -56.21 -1.43
C GLY A 269 -26.26 -56.23 -2.97
N PRO A 270 -26.79 -57.29 -3.62
CA PRO A 270 -26.82 -57.49 -5.07
C PRO A 270 -28.16 -57.08 -5.72
N ASP A 271 -28.16 -56.83 -7.03
CA ASP A 271 -29.15 -57.33 -8.03
C ASP A 271 -29.23 -56.45 -9.30
N ARG A 272 -29.40 -57.15 -10.45
CA ARG A 272 -30.09 -56.75 -11.70
C ARG A 272 -29.39 -55.69 -12.57
N GLU A 273 -29.47 -55.68 -13.90
CA GLU A 273 -30.22 -56.42 -14.91
C GLU A 273 -29.50 -56.14 -16.25
N GLU A 274 -29.45 -57.10 -17.18
CA GLU A 274 -29.15 -56.83 -18.60
C GLU A 274 -30.23 -55.94 -19.22
N PRO A 275 -29.92 -55.26 -20.34
CA PRO A 275 -30.72 -55.59 -21.51
C PRO A 275 -29.94 -55.79 -22.82
N VAL A 276 -30.57 -56.63 -23.64
CA VAL A 276 -30.22 -57.15 -24.96
C VAL A 276 -30.75 -56.25 -26.10
N ALA A 277 -30.23 -56.53 -27.32
CA ALA A 277 -30.75 -56.24 -28.67
C ALA A 277 -30.45 -54.85 -29.25
N GLY A 278 -30.12 -54.67 -30.54
CA GLY A 278 -30.00 -55.53 -31.73
C GLY A 278 -29.31 -54.65 -32.81
N GLY A 279 -28.74 -55.09 -33.93
CA GLY A 279 -29.02 -56.19 -34.85
C GLY A 279 -29.10 -55.59 -36.26
N ALA A 280 -28.21 -55.98 -37.19
CA ALA A 280 -28.41 -55.99 -38.66
C ALA A 280 -27.13 -56.43 -39.43
N ASP A 281 -27.27 -57.54 -40.18
CA ASP A 281 -26.43 -58.15 -41.23
C ASP A 281 -26.35 -57.30 -42.55
N PRO A 282 -25.80 -57.77 -43.71
CA PRO A 282 -24.44 -58.26 -44.04
C PRO A 282 -23.86 -57.61 -45.35
N SER A 283 -22.66 -58.06 -45.77
CA SER A 283 -21.84 -57.78 -47.00
C SER A 283 -22.57 -57.69 -48.38
N PRO A 284 -21.95 -57.30 -49.56
CA PRO A 284 -20.54 -57.52 -50.02
C PRO A 284 -19.89 -56.48 -51.00
N GLY A 285 -18.59 -56.66 -51.33
CA GLY A 285 -17.99 -56.24 -52.63
C GLY A 285 -16.62 -55.53 -52.59
N GLY A 286 -15.53 -56.19 -53.05
CA GLY A 286 -14.19 -55.59 -53.31
C GLY A 286 -14.00 -55.17 -54.78
N PRO A 287 -12.78 -55.10 -55.36
CA PRO A 287 -11.43 -54.86 -54.80
C PRO A 287 -10.69 -53.69 -55.51
N GLY A 288 -9.56 -53.20 -54.99
CA GLY A 288 -8.71 -52.24 -55.71
C GLY A 288 -7.44 -51.86 -54.96
N ARG A 289 -6.29 -52.22 -55.54
CA ARG A 289 -4.91 -52.03 -55.04
C ARG A 289 -4.44 -50.58 -55.21
N GLU A 290 -3.63 -50.07 -54.27
CA GLU A 290 -2.26 -49.54 -54.46
C GLU A 290 -1.72 -48.92 -53.15
N GLU A 291 -0.44 -49.20 -52.87
CA GLU A 291 0.37 -48.83 -51.69
C GLU A 291 0.92 -47.37 -51.78
N PRO A 292 1.95 -46.94 -51.01
CA PRO A 292 2.02 -46.73 -49.55
C PRO A 292 2.54 -45.31 -49.21
N THR A 293 2.13 -44.68 -48.10
CA THR A 293 3.02 -43.70 -47.43
C THR A 293 2.86 -43.71 -45.91
N ALA A 294 4.01 -43.53 -45.26
CA ALA A 294 4.27 -43.73 -43.85
C ALA A 294 3.44 -42.83 -42.91
N GLY A 295 2.78 -43.45 -41.94
CA GLY A 295 2.20 -42.79 -40.77
C GLY A 295 2.64 -43.52 -39.50
N ALA A 296 3.59 -42.94 -38.77
CA ALA A 296 4.00 -43.41 -37.46
C ALA A 296 2.81 -43.38 -36.47
N PRO A 297 2.63 -44.38 -35.59
CA PRO A 297 1.60 -44.31 -34.56
C PRO A 297 1.99 -43.31 -33.48
N ARG A 298 1.13 -42.30 -33.28
CA ARG A 298 1.15 -41.38 -32.13
C ARG A 298 1.00 -42.16 -30.82
N ALA A 299 1.89 -41.87 -29.87
CA ALA A 299 1.80 -42.35 -28.49
C ALA A 299 0.71 -41.59 -27.71
N PRO A 300 -0.01 -42.24 -26.77
CA PRO A 300 -0.93 -41.55 -25.88
C PRO A 300 -0.16 -40.84 -24.76
N GLU A 301 -0.22 -39.51 -24.75
CA GLU A 301 0.24 -38.65 -23.65
C GLU A 301 -0.89 -38.49 -22.63
N GLY A 302 -0.60 -38.72 -21.34
CA GLY A 302 -1.57 -38.47 -20.26
C GLY A 302 -1.43 -39.29 -18.97
N GLY A 303 -0.45 -40.21 -18.86
CA GLY A 303 -0.17 -40.92 -17.59
C GLY A 303 1.07 -40.36 -16.87
N PRO A 304 1.18 -40.50 -15.53
CA PRO A 304 2.37 -40.07 -14.80
C PRO A 304 3.64 -40.66 -15.44
N LEU A 305 4.59 -39.78 -15.77
CA LEU A 305 5.84 -40.10 -16.45
C LEU A 305 6.51 -41.29 -15.74
N GLY A 306 6.59 -42.43 -16.42
CA GLY A 306 7.20 -43.67 -15.90
C GLY A 306 6.23 -44.82 -15.64
N ALA A 307 4.93 -44.57 -15.41
CA ALA A 307 3.97 -45.65 -15.12
C ALA A 307 3.87 -46.69 -16.25
N GLY A 308 3.93 -46.26 -17.51
CA GLY A 308 3.91 -47.15 -18.68
C GLY A 308 5.22 -47.92 -18.91
N ARG A 309 6.38 -47.41 -18.46
CA ARG A 309 7.67 -48.10 -18.61
C ARG A 309 7.91 -49.08 -17.46
N ARG A 310 7.61 -48.69 -16.22
CA ARG A 310 7.59 -49.61 -15.06
C ARG A 310 6.57 -50.73 -15.23
N GLY A 311 5.40 -50.44 -15.80
CA GLY A 311 4.41 -51.46 -16.15
C GLY A 311 4.93 -52.47 -17.16
N ARG A 312 5.69 -52.02 -18.18
CA ARG A 312 6.34 -52.93 -19.14
C ARG A 312 7.47 -53.75 -18.52
N ALA A 313 8.33 -53.12 -17.71
CA ALA A 313 9.38 -53.85 -16.99
C ALA A 313 8.79 -54.92 -16.06
N ARG A 314 7.69 -54.60 -15.37
CA ARG A 314 6.94 -55.56 -14.57
C ARG A 314 6.39 -56.71 -15.41
N GLY A 315 5.79 -56.41 -16.57
CA GLY A 315 5.33 -57.44 -17.51
C GLY A 315 6.44 -58.42 -17.89
N SER A 316 7.62 -57.90 -18.22
CA SER A 316 8.79 -58.72 -18.53
C SER A 316 9.29 -59.54 -17.33
N LEU A 317 9.20 -59.03 -16.09
CA LEU A 317 9.51 -59.82 -14.89
C LEU A 317 8.47 -60.92 -14.62
N GLU A 318 7.19 -60.66 -14.90
CA GLU A 318 6.13 -61.68 -14.77
C GLU A 318 6.27 -62.78 -15.83
N GLU A 319 6.68 -62.44 -17.05
CA GLU A 319 7.06 -63.38 -18.11
C GLU A 319 8.28 -64.20 -17.71
N ALA A 320 9.32 -63.55 -17.17
CA ALA A 320 10.51 -64.23 -16.65
C ALA A 320 10.15 -65.24 -15.55
N ARG A 321 9.32 -64.85 -14.58
CA ARG A 321 8.85 -65.72 -13.50
C ARG A 321 8.15 -66.98 -14.04
N ARG A 322 7.21 -66.82 -14.98
CA ARG A 322 6.49 -67.96 -15.58
C ARG A 322 7.45 -68.92 -16.29
N ALA A 323 8.40 -68.39 -17.05
CA ALA A 323 9.42 -69.20 -17.73
C ALA A 323 10.35 -69.93 -16.73
N MET A 324 10.64 -69.34 -15.57
CA MET A 324 11.41 -69.98 -14.50
C MET A 324 10.62 -71.09 -13.80
N GLU A 325 9.33 -70.89 -13.53
CA GLU A 325 8.43 -71.91 -12.96
C GLU A 325 8.33 -73.12 -13.91
N ASP A 326 8.07 -72.88 -15.20
CA ASP A 326 8.05 -73.92 -16.22
C ASP A 326 9.39 -74.68 -16.33
N ALA A 327 10.51 -73.96 -16.20
CA ALA A 327 11.84 -74.56 -16.21
C ALA A 327 12.07 -75.45 -14.97
N ALA A 328 11.62 -75.01 -13.78
CA ALA A 328 11.72 -75.77 -12.55
C ALA A 328 10.90 -77.07 -12.62
N GLU A 329 9.67 -77.01 -13.12
CA GLU A 329 8.81 -78.19 -13.30
C GLU A 329 9.44 -79.21 -14.26
N ARG A 330 10.01 -78.74 -15.39
CA ARG A 330 10.68 -79.62 -16.36
C ARG A 330 11.97 -80.22 -15.82
N MET A 331 12.74 -79.48 -15.02
CA MET A 331 13.91 -80.02 -14.30
C MET A 331 13.49 -81.06 -13.27
N ALA A 332 12.40 -80.84 -12.52
CA ALA A 332 11.87 -81.81 -11.56
C ALA A 332 11.38 -83.09 -12.25
N ALA A 333 10.83 -82.98 -13.48
CA ALA A 333 10.42 -84.10 -14.32
C ALA A 333 11.59 -84.80 -15.05
N GLY A 334 12.83 -84.37 -14.86
CA GLY A 334 14.02 -84.97 -15.50
C GLY A 334 14.24 -84.57 -16.96
N GLN A 335 13.52 -83.57 -17.47
CA GLN A 335 13.57 -83.15 -18.87
C GLN A 335 14.59 -82.01 -19.07
N GLN A 336 15.86 -82.37 -19.26
CA GLN A 336 16.97 -81.41 -19.31
C GLN A 336 16.87 -80.40 -20.47
N ALA A 337 16.76 -80.84 -21.72
CA ALA A 337 16.71 -79.95 -22.89
C ALA A 337 15.56 -78.91 -22.87
N PRO A 338 14.28 -79.29 -22.65
CA PRO A 338 13.17 -78.33 -22.64
C PRO A 338 13.16 -77.44 -21.38
N SER A 339 13.89 -77.82 -20.32
CA SER A 339 14.08 -76.96 -19.15
C SER A 339 15.10 -75.85 -19.39
N ILE A 340 16.18 -76.14 -20.12
CA ILE A 340 17.21 -75.15 -20.49
C ILE A 340 16.63 -74.11 -21.45
N GLU A 341 15.77 -74.51 -22.38
CA GLU A 341 15.08 -73.59 -23.30
C GLU A 341 14.21 -72.57 -22.53
N ARG A 342 13.41 -73.05 -21.56
CA ARG A 342 12.59 -72.18 -20.71
C ARG A 342 13.44 -71.29 -19.80
N ALA A 343 14.54 -71.82 -19.27
CA ALA A 343 15.47 -71.06 -18.45
C ALA A 343 16.22 -69.96 -19.24
N ARG A 344 16.43 -70.14 -20.56
CA ARG A 344 16.94 -69.09 -21.47
C ARG A 344 15.87 -68.06 -21.80
N ALA A 345 14.62 -68.47 -22.04
CA ALA A 345 13.51 -67.54 -22.21
C ALA A 345 13.30 -66.64 -20.97
N ALA A 346 13.52 -67.19 -19.77
CA ALA A 346 13.54 -66.40 -18.53
C ALA A 346 14.69 -65.39 -18.48
N GLU A 347 15.88 -65.74 -19.00
CA GLU A 347 17.01 -64.83 -19.10
C GLU A 347 16.72 -63.66 -20.05
N GLU A 348 16.17 -63.95 -21.23
CA GLU A 348 15.76 -62.92 -22.22
C GLU A 348 14.72 -61.95 -21.64
N ALA A 349 13.73 -62.46 -20.90
CA ALA A 349 12.71 -61.65 -20.26
C ALA A 349 13.28 -60.77 -19.12
N LEU A 350 14.25 -61.27 -18.33
CA LEU A 350 14.98 -60.46 -17.35
C LEU A 350 15.84 -59.38 -18.02
N GLU A 351 16.49 -59.67 -19.15
CA GLU A 351 17.25 -58.68 -19.91
C GLU A 351 16.34 -57.60 -20.50
N ALA A 352 15.17 -57.97 -21.00
CA ALA A 352 14.16 -57.01 -21.44
C ALA A 352 13.71 -56.09 -20.29
N ALA A 353 13.45 -56.64 -19.10
CA ALA A 353 13.11 -55.84 -17.91
C ALA A 353 14.25 -54.87 -17.53
N ARG A 354 15.50 -55.35 -17.56
CA ARG A 354 16.71 -54.55 -17.29
C ARG A 354 16.82 -53.37 -18.26
N GLU A 355 16.64 -53.61 -19.56
CA GLU A 355 16.73 -52.54 -20.56
C GLU A 355 15.67 -51.47 -20.36
N VAL A 356 14.43 -51.86 -20.06
CA VAL A 356 13.33 -50.92 -19.85
C VAL A 356 13.61 -50.04 -18.62
N LEU A 357 14.03 -50.64 -17.50
CA LEU A 357 14.38 -49.90 -16.28
C LEU A 357 15.62 -49.01 -16.49
N ALA A 358 16.62 -49.47 -17.24
CA ALA A 358 17.82 -48.70 -17.54
C ALA A 358 17.51 -47.45 -18.39
N ARG A 359 16.67 -47.61 -19.42
CA ARG A 359 16.21 -46.49 -20.27
C ARG A 359 15.38 -45.49 -19.46
N GLU A 360 14.49 -45.97 -18.59
CA GLU A 360 13.70 -45.10 -17.72
C GLU A 360 14.57 -44.32 -16.74
N ARG A 361 15.54 -44.98 -16.08
CA ARG A 361 16.49 -44.31 -15.19
C ARG A 361 17.28 -43.24 -15.92
N GLN A 362 17.79 -43.52 -17.13
CA GLN A 362 18.50 -42.52 -17.94
C GLN A 362 17.62 -41.31 -18.27
N GLN A 363 16.34 -41.51 -18.57
CA GLN A 363 15.40 -40.42 -18.81
C GLN A 363 15.17 -39.58 -17.55
N ILE A 364 14.95 -40.21 -16.39
CA ILE A 364 14.75 -39.51 -15.12
C ILE A 364 15.99 -38.72 -14.71
N VAL A 365 17.19 -39.28 -14.89
CA VAL A 365 18.45 -38.56 -14.61
C VAL A 365 18.60 -37.33 -15.50
N ARG A 366 18.29 -37.43 -16.80
CA ARG A 366 18.30 -36.27 -17.71
C ARG A 366 17.31 -35.20 -17.30
N LEU A 367 16.10 -35.59 -16.88
CA LEU A 367 15.09 -34.64 -16.38
C LEU A 367 15.55 -33.98 -15.08
N ALA A 368 16.12 -34.74 -14.14
CA ALA A 368 16.66 -34.20 -12.89
C ALA A 368 17.78 -33.17 -13.15
N GLU A 369 18.65 -33.43 -14.13
CA GLU A 369 19.68 -32.47 -14.58
C GLU A 369 19.09 -31.22 -15.24
N GLN A 370 18.03 -31.36 -16.03
CA GLN A 370 17.32 -30.20 -16.62
C GLN A 370 16.69 -29.32 -15.55
N GLU A 371 16.01 -29.91 -14.56
CA GLU A 371 15.42 -29.16 -13.44
C GLU A 371 16.49 -28.48 -12.58
N ARG A 372 17.64 -29.11 -12.34
CA ARG A 372 18.76 -28.46 -11.62
C ARG A 372 19.31 -27.24 -12.35
N ARG A 373 19.39 -27.29 -13.68
CA ARG A 373 19.82 -26.15 -14.50
C ARG A 373 18.80 -25.02 -14.49
N ARG A 374 17.50 -25.34 -14.41
CA ARG A 374 16.43 -24.34 -14.26
C ARG A 374 16.49 -23.68 -12.87
N ALA A 375 16.77 -24.47 -11.84
CA ALA A 375 17.00 -24.02 -10.48
C ALA A 375 18.29 -23.19 -10.28
N GLU A 376 19.09 -22.93 -11.33
CA GLU A 376 20.26 -22.04 -11.23
C GLU A 376 19.79 -20.57 -11.03
N GLN A 377 19.90 -20.09 -9.80
CA GLN A 377 19.32 -18.82 -9.31
C GLN A 377 20.11 -17.55 -9.64
N GLU A 378 21.13 -17.62 -10.50
CA GLU A 378 22.04 -16.49 -10.72
C GLU A 378 21.33 -15.20 -11.15
N ARG A 379 20.31 -15.31 -12.03
CA ARG A 379 19.50 -14.16 -12.45
C ARG A 379 18.69 -13.59 -11.29
N THR A 380 17.92 -14.43 -10.59
CA THR A 380 17.07 -14.02 -9.46
C THR A 380 17.91 -13.39 -8.34
N ARG A 381 19.10 -13.94 -8.06
CA ARG A 381 20.06 -13.34 -7.12
C ARG A 381 20.48 -11.94 -7.56
N THR A 382 20.91 -11.76 -8.82
CA THR A 382 21.33 -10.45 -9.31
C THR A 382 20.19 -9.42 -9.28
N GLU A 383 18.95 -9.85 -9.56
CA GLU A 383 17.77 -9.00 -9.45
C GLU A 383 17.48 -8.60 -8.00
N ALA A 384 17.62 -9.52 -7.04
CA ALA A 384 17.50 -9.23 -5.62
C ALA A 384 18.57 -8.24 -5.14
N GLU A 385 19.83 -8.41 -5.55
CA GLU A 385 20.91 -7.45 -5.25
C GLU A 385 20.65 -6.07 -5.86
N GLN A 386 20.23 -6.02 -7.13
CA GLN A 386 19.88 -4.76 -7.79
C GLN A 386 18.67 -4.08 -7.11
N LEU A 387 17.70 -4.87 -6.65
CA LEU A 387 16.57 -4.35 -5.88
C LEU A 387 17.04 -3.75 -4.56
N ALA A 388 17.83 -4.48 -3.78
CA ALA A 388 18.43 -3.99 -2.53
C ALA A 388 19.22 -2.69 -2.72
N ARG A 389 20.02 -2.59 -3.80
CA ARG A 389 20.75 -1.36 -4.16
C ARG A 389 19.82 -0.21 -4.48
N SER A 390 18.77 -0.45 -5.27
CA SER A 390 17.77 0.58 -5.60
C SER A 390 16.96 1.04 -4.38
N MET A 391 16.80 0.17 -3.38
CA MET A 391 16.18 0.50 -2.09
C MET A 391 17.10 1.28 -1.15
N GLY A 392 18.41 1.30 -1.41
CA GLY A 392 19.42 1.99 -0.60
C GLY A 392 19.63 3.47 -0.92
N GLY A 393 18.88 4.03 -1.88
CA GLY A 393 19.01 5.43 -2.28
C GLY A 393 20.35 5.77 -2.96
N ALA A 394 21.14 4.77 -3.36
CA ALA A 394 22.37 4.99 -4.10
C ALA A 394 22.03 5.37 -5.56
N PRO A 395 22.65 6.42 -6.13
CA PRO A 395 22.46 6.76 -7.53
C PRO A 395 22.90 5.57 -8.39
N GLN A 396 22.04 5.12 -9.30
CA GLN A 396 22.42 4.23 -10.38
C GLN A 396 23.43 4.96 -11.27
N GLY A 397 24.71 4.64 -11.09
CA GLY A 397 25.80 5.12 -11.92
C GLY A 397 26.91 4.09 -11.96
N ALA A 398 26.89 3.27 -13.02
CA ALA A 398 27.95 2.50 -13.67
C ALA A 398 28.96 1.65 -12.85
N PRO A 399 29.38 0.49 -13.37
CA PRO A 399 30.48 -0.29 -12.80
C PRO A 399 31.80 0.46 -12.97
N SER A 400 32.62 0.43 -11.92
CA SER A 400 33.96 1.03 -11.89
C SER A 400 34.89 0.35 -12.88
N SER A 401 35.22 1.02 -13.98
CA SER A 401 36.50 0.81 -14.68
C SER A 401 37.06 2.14 -15.20
N SER A 402 38.35 2.31 -14.93
CA SER A 402 39.33 3.27 -15.49
C SER A 402 39.19 4.77 -15.22
N THR A 403 40.11 5.25 -14.38
CA THR A 403 40.99 6.44 -14.52
C THR A 403 40.60 7.53 -15.52
N GLY A 404 40.35 8.74 -15.01
CA GLY A 404 40.30 9.98 -15.79
C GLY A 404 39.92 11.17 -14.93
N GLU A 405 40.87 12.08 -14.71
CA GLU A 405 40.72 13.34 -13.98
C GLU A 405 39.78 14.33 -14.71
N GLY A 406 39.01 15.08 -13.92
CA GLY A 406 38.49 16.39 -14.29
C GLY A 406 37.03 16.47 -14.73
N SER A 407 36.11 16.72 -13.79
CA SER A 407 35.02 17.72 -13.95
C SER A 407 34.27 17.92 -12.63
N GLU A 408 34.48 19.05 -11.98
CA GLU A 408 33.68 19.52 -10.84
C GLU A 408 32.34 20.07 -11.35
N GLY A 409 31.27 19.35 -11.03
CA GLY A 409 29.89 19.76 -11.34
C GLY A 409 28.86 18.86 -10.67
N GLY A 410 29.11 18.43 -9.43
CA GLY A 410 28.24 17.53 -8.68
C GLY A 410 27.31 18.29 -7.74
N GLY A 411 26.08 18.57 -8.18
CA GLY A 411 24.98 18.90 -7.28
C GLY A 411 24.80 17.76 -6.27
N LYS A 412 25.04 18.04 -4.99
CA LYS A 412 24.81 17.09 -3.89
C LYS A 412 23.32 16.78 -3.79
N ALA A 413 22.87 15.72 -4.47
CA ALA A 413 21.62 15.07 -4.12
C ALA A 413 21.79 14.48 -2.71
N SER A 414 21.05 14.99 -1.74
CA SER A 414 21.01 14.45 -0.39
C SER A 414 20.71 12.94 -0.44
N PRO A 415 21.43 12.09 0.32
CA PRO A 415 21.17 10.66 0.37
C PRO A 415 19.71 10.43 0.77
N ARG A 416 18.93 9.78 -0.10
CA ARG A 416 17.56 9.39 0.25
C ARG A 416 17.63 8.36 1.37
N PRO A 417 16.75 8.44 2.39
CA PRO A 417 16.68 7.43 3.43
C PRO A 417 16.35 6.06 2.80
N PRO A 418 16.97 4.97 3.28
CA PRO A 418 16.75 3.63 2.73
C PRO A 418 15.29 3.21 2.89
N MET A 419 14.75 2.48 1.90
CA MET A 419 13.40 1.92 1.97
C MET A 419 13.30 0.83 3.07
N PRO A 420 12.15 0.69 3.75
CA PRO A 420 11.83 -0.43 4.62
C PRO A 420 11.96 -1.75 3.87
N GLY A 421 12.31 -2.82 4.60
CA GLY A 421 12.55 -4.13 4.00
C GLY A 421 13.87 -4.27 3.21
N ARG A 422 14.64 -3.20 2.98
CA ARG A 422 15.94 -3.30 2.27
C ARG A 422 16.87 -4.37 2.86
N ARG A 423 17.02 -4.38 4.18
CA ARG A 423 17.90 -5.33 4.88
C ARG A 423 17.43 -6.77 4.70
N ASN A 424 16.12 -6.99 4.62
CA ASN A 424 15.55 -8.30 4.33
C ASN A 424 15.87 -8.72 2.89
N VAL A 425 15.76 -7.82 1.91
CA VAL A 425 16.16 -8.10 0.52
C VAL A 425 17.66 -8.40 0.41
N GLU A 426 18.52 -7.69 1.16
CA GLU A 426 19.97 -7.98 1.22
C GLU A 426 20.25 -9.37 1.81
N ARG A 427 19.59 -9.73 2.92
CA ARG A 427 19.71 -11.06 3.51
C ARG A 427 19.19 -12.13 2.56
N ALA A 428 18.05 -11.90 1.90
CA ALA A 428 17.53 -12.82 0.90
C ALA A 428 18.52 -13.04 -0.25
N ALA A 429 19.18 -11.99 -0.74
CA ALA A 429 20.20 -12.11 -1.77
C ALA A 429 21.44 -12.90 -1.28
N GLU A 430 21.82 -12.74 0.00
CA GLU A 430 22.89 -13.54 0.61
C GLU A 430 22.51 -15.02 0.73
N GLU A 431 21.28 -15.34 1.15
CA GLU A 431 20.81 -16.72 1.22
C GLU A 431 20.66 -17.35 -0.17
N MET A 432 20.21 -16.59 -1.18
CA MET A 432 20.24 -17.02 -2.59
C MET A 432 21.67 -17.32 -3.07
N ARG A 433 22.65 -16.51 -2.67
CA ARG A 433 24.06 -16.76 -2.98
C ARG A 433 24.54 -18.06 -2.34
N ARG A 434 24.24 -18.28 -1.06
CA ARG A 434 24.59 -19.52 -0.36
C ARG A 434 23.91 -20.73 -0.98
N ALA A 435 22.65 -20.61 -1.41
CA ALA A 435 21.96 -21.66 -2.16
C ALA A 435 22.70 -21.98 -3.46
N GLY A 436 23.09 -20.95 -4.24
CA GLY A 436 23.90 -21.09 -5.44
C GLY A 436 25.23 -21.80 -5.20
N ASP A 437 25.99 -21.36 -4.19
CA ASP A 437 27.28 -21.96 -3.82
C ASP A 437 27.13 -23.42 -3.37
N ARG A 438 26.05 -23.74 -2.64
CA ARG A 438 25.72 -25.11 -2.22
C ARG A 438 25.31 -25.97 -3.43
N MET A 439 24.57 -25.44 -4.39
CA MET A 439 24.24 -26.16 -5.63
C MET A 439 25.48 -26.43 -6.49
N ALA A 440 26.42 -25.49 -6.55
CA ALA A 440 27.68 -25.66 -7.26
C ALA A 440 28.60 -26.70 -6.58
N ASN A 441 28.51 -26.83 -5.25
CA ASN A 441 29.26 -27.81 -4.49
C ASN A 441 28.62 -29.20 -4.57
N ARG A 442 29.26 -30.12 -5.31
CA ARG A 442 28.82 -31.51 -5.46
C ARG A 442 28.68 -32.29 -4.14
N HIS A 443 29.31 -31.82 -3.06
CA HIS A 443 29.26 -32.45 -1.74
C HIS A 443 28.21 -31.85 -0.79
N ALA A 444 27.54 -30.76 -1.17
CA ALA A 444 26.51 -30.18 -0.32
C ALA A 444 25.30 -31.12 -0.23
N ALA A 445 24.72 -31.23 0.98
CA ALA A 445 23.49 -31.97 1.16
C ALA A 445 22.36 -31.25 0.40
N PRO A 446 21.50 -31.96 -0.35
CA PRO A 446 20.38 -31.32 -1.02
C PRO A 446 19.52 -30.51 -0.05
N GLN A 447 19.25 -31.01 1.16
CA GLN A 447 18.50 -30.30 2.21
C GLN A 447 19.04 -28.89 2.50
N GLU A 448 20.35 -28.72 2.56
CA GLU A 448 20.99 -27.44 2.81
C GLU A 448 20.71 -26.39 1.71
N VAL A 449 20.51 -26.82 0.46
CA VAL A 449 20.07 -25.93 -0.63
C VAL A 449 18.64 -25.47 -0.40
N GLN A 450 17.75 -26.39 0.05
CA GLN A 450 16.35 -26.05 0.33
C GLN A 450 16.25 -25.00 1.44
N GLU A 451 16.98 -25.24 2.53
CA GLU A 451 16.91 -24.39 3.71
C GLU A 451 17.33 -22.96 3.37
N ALA A 452 18.39 -22.79 2.59
CA ALA A 452 18.83 -21.48 2.11
C ALA A 452 17.77 -20.82 1.20
N GLN A 453 17.16 -21.58 0.28
CA GLN A 453 16.10 -21.07 -0.59
C GLN A 453 14.84 -20.66 0.21
N GLU A 454 14.42 -21.47 1.17
CA GLU A 454 13.30 -21.16 2.07
C GLU A 454 13.58 -19.92 2.92
N GLN A 455 14.79 -19.79 3.46
CA GLN A 455 15.18 -18.60 4.21
C GLN A 455 15.14 -17.35 3.34
N ALA A 456 15.60 -17.45 2.09
CA ALA A 456 15.48 -16.35 1.12
C ALA A 456 14.01 -15.96 0.89
N VAL A 457 13.11 -16.92 0.68
CA VAL A 457 11.66 -16.65 0.52
C VAL A 457 11.08 -15.97 1.76
N ARG A 458 11.40 -16.46 2.97
CA ARG A 458 10.93 -15.86 4.23
C ARG A 458 11.39 -14.41 4.40
N GLU A 459 12.64 -14.11 4.07
CA GLU A 459 13.17 -12.76 4.11
C GLU A 459 12.47 -11.85 3.08
N LEU A 460 12.21 -12.33 1.86
CA LEU A 460 11.44 -11.57 0.86
C LEU A 460 9.99 -11.31 1.30
N ASP A 461 9.33 -12.29 1.92
CA ASP A 461 7.98 -12.14 2.46
C ASP A 461 7.93 -11.07 3.58
N GLN A 462 8.92 -11.06 4.48
CA GLN A 462 9.05 -9.99 5.48
C GLN A 462 9.33 -8.62 4.84
N ALA A 463 10.17 -8.58 3.80
CA ALA A 463 10.44 -7.34 3.06
C ALA A 463 9.17 -6.78 2.42
N GLU A 464 8.30 -7.66 1.92
CA GLU A 464 7.04 -7.29 1.28
C GLU A 464 6.08 -6.68 2.29
N GLN A 465 5.89 -7.32 3.45
CA GLN A 465 5.06 -6.79 4.53
C GLN A 465 5.51 -5.39 4.95
N LEU A 466 6.82 -5.21 5.17
CA LEU A 466 7.39 -3.91 5.55
C LEU A 466 7.18 -2.85 4.45
N LEU A 467 7.28 -3.22 3.17
CA LEU A 467 7.02 -2.30 2.06
C LEU A 467 5.53 -1.98 1.90
N GLU A 468 4.64 -2.93 2.12
CA GLU A 468 3.19 -2.72 2.07
C GLU A 468 2.74 -1.78 3.19
N GLU A 469 3.22 -2.00 4.42
CA GLU A 469 2.97 -1.10 5.55
C GLU A 469 3.51 0.30 5.28
N ALA A 470 4.73 0.40 4.74
CA ALA A 470 5.33 1.68 4.37
C ALA A 470 4.55 2.39 3.26
N LEU A 471 4.06 1.65 2.26
CA LEU A 471 3.26 2.17 1.16
C LEU A 471 1.92 2.69 1.67
N GLN A 472 1.24 1.95 2.54
CA GLN A 472 0.00 2.40 3.18
C GLN A 472 0.21 3.67 3.99
N GLN A 473 1.29 3.72 4.80
CA GLN A 473 1.64 4.91 5.56
C GLN A 473 1.97 6.11 4.66
N ALA A 474 2.72 5.89 3.57
CA ALA A 474 3.08 6.94 2.61
C ALA A 474 1.84 7.52 1.90
N ARG A 475 0.93 6.65 1.42
CA ARG A 475 -0.34 7.06 0.83
C ARG A 475 -1.19 7.86 1.81
N LYS A 476 -1.29 7.41 3.07
CA LYS A 476 -2.03 8.14 4.10
C LYS A 476 -1.44 9.53 4.37
N ARG A 477 -0.11 9.66 4.44
CA ARG A 477 0.58 10.94 4.60
C ARG A 477 0.33 11.90 3.43
N GLU A 478 0.36 11.38 2.20
CA GLU A 478 0.07 12.17 0.99
C GLU A 478 -1.38 12.70 1.02
N GLN A 479 -2.35 11.84 1.34
CA GLN A 479 -3.75 12.24 1.50
C GLN A 479 -3.93 13.31 2.59
N ASP A 480 -3.29 13.13 3.75
CA ASP A 480 -3.35 14.09 4.85
C ASP A 480 -2.75 15.44 4.44
N ALA A 481 -1.66 15.45 3.67
CA ALA A 481 -1.07 16.66 3.13
C ALA A 481 -2.00 17.38 2.14
N VAL A 482 -2.69 16.64 1.27
CA VAL A 482 -3.70 17.17 0.34
C VAL A 482 -4.88 17.76 1.12
N LEU A 483 -5.41 17.03 2.11
CA LEU A 483 -6.49 17.51 2.98
C LEU A 483 -6.10 18.78 3.74
N GLU A 484 -4.89 18.85 4.28
CA GLU A 484 -4.40 20.05 4.94
C GLU A 484 -4.27 21.24 3.98
N ALA A 485 -3.76 21.02 2.76
CA ALA A 485 -3.67 22.05 1.73
C ALA A 485 -5.05 22.57 1.33
N LEU A 486 -6.01 21.68 1.08
CA LEU A 486 -7.40 22.02 0.80
C LEU A 486 -8.05 22.78 1.97
N GLY A 487 -7.85 22.30 3.20
CA GLY A 487 -8.37 22.91 4.42
C GLY A 487 -7.84 24.34 4.64
N ARG A 488 -6.55 24.59 4.36
CA ARG A 488 -5.97 25.94 4.40
C ARG A 488 -6.59 26.83 3.32
N ARG A 489 -6.73 26.32 2.10
CA ARG A 489 -7.31 27.05 0.95
C ARG A 489 -8.76 27.45 1.21
N PHE A 490 -9.62 26.52 1.65
CA PHE A 490 -11.02 26.82 1.94
C PHE A 490 -11.20 27.79 3.11
N ARG A 491 -10.32 27.75 4.13
CA ARG A 491 -10.32 28.77 5.21
C ARG A 491 -10.02 30.17 4.68
N ALA A 492 -9.04 30.30 3.78
CA ALA A 492 -8.69 31.58 3.16
C ALA A 492 -9.82 32.09 2.25
N MET A 493 -10.44 31.20 1.46
CA MET A 493 -11.61 31.52 0.65
C MET A 493 -12.79 31.97 1.52
N LEU A 494 -13.08 31.26 2.62
CA LEU A 494 -14.16 31.60 3.55
C LEU A 494 -13.97 32.99 4.18
N ALA A 495 -12.74 33.31 4.60
CA ALA A 495 -12.42 34.62 5.16
C ALA A 495 -12.63 35.74 4.13
N THR A 496 -12.20 35.50 2.89
CA THR A 496 -12.39 36.43 1.77
C THR A 496 -13.87 36.61 1.44
N GLN A 497 -14.63 35.51 1.35
CA GLN A 497 -16.07 35.52 1.05
C GLN A 497 -16.84 36.33 2.09
N ARG A 498 -16.59 36.11 3.39
CA ARG A 498 -17.21 36.91 4.48
C ARG A 498 -16.97 38.40 4.32
N GLY A 499 -15.78 38.79 3.87
CA GLY A 499 -15.44 40.19 3.56
C GLY A 499 -16.18 40.74 2.34
N LEU A 500 -16.41 39.92 1.31
CA LEU A 500 -17.19 40.28 0.12
C LEU A 500 -18.68 40.43 0.49
N THR A 501 -19.28 39.42 1.11
CA THR A 501 -20.69 39.42 1.54
C THR A 501 -21.02 40.60 2.44
N GLY A 502 -20.14 40.91 3.40
CA GLY A 502 -20.33 42.06 4.30
C GLY A 502 -20.44 43.39 3.54
N ARG A 503 -19.60 43.57 2.50
CA ARG A 503 -19.62 44.75 1.63
C ARG A 503 -20.84 44.76 0.70
N THR A 504 -21.20 43.61 0.11
CA THR A 504 -22.42 43.48 -0.71
C THR A 504 -23.67 43.81 0.09
N HIS A 505 -23.77 43.33 1.32
CA HIS A 505 -24.88 43.60 2.23
C HIS A 505 -24.96 45.08 2.65
N ALA A 506 -23.83 45.75 2.81
CA ALA A 506 -23.83 47.21 3.05
C ALA A 506 -24.37 47.99 1.84
N LEU A 507 -24.11 47.52 0.62
CA LEU A 507 -24.64 48.10 -0.61
C LEU A 507 -26.12 47.77 -0.81
N SER A 508 -26.58 46.59 -0.39
CA SER A 508 -27.97 46.16 -0.57
C SER A 508 -28.98 46.94 0.27
N LYS A 509 -28.53 47.60 1.35
CA LYS A 509 -29.36 48.48 2.17
C LYS A 509 -29.57 49.87 1.58
N LYS A 510 -28.86 50.23 0.50
CA LYS A 510 -28.96 51.55 -0.13
C LYS A 510 -30.09 51.55 -1.14
N SER A 511 -30.99 52.53 -1.04
CA SER A 511 -32.11 52.71 -1.99
C SER A 511 -31.66 53.15 -3.39
N ARG A 512 -30.50 53.83 -3.51
CA ARG A 512 -29.96 54.28 -4.80
C ARG A 512 -28.43 54.23 -4.84
N LEU A 513 -27.88 53.52 -5.83
CA LEU A 513 -26.43 53.32 -6.00
C LEU A 513 -25.75 54.53 -6.66
N ARG A 514 -24.77 55.13 -5.98
CA ARG A 514 -23.92 56.21 -6.50
C ARG A 514 -22.81 55.66 -7.42
N ARG A 515 -22.11 56.54 -8.14
CA ARG A 515 -20.98 56.15 -9.02
C ARG A 515 -19.90 55.35 -8.28
N LYS A 516 -19.57 55.75 -7.04
CA LYS A 516 -18.65 55.03 -6.15
C LYS A 516 -19.15 53.63 -5.79
N ASP A 517 -20.45 53.48 -5.52
CA ASP A 517 -21.06 52.18 -5.20
C ASP A 517 -21.03 51.24 -6.41
N ARG A 518 -21.27 51.75 -7.62
CA ARG A 518 -21.14 50.96 -8.86
C ARG A 518 -19.72 50.49 -9.11
N HIS A 519 -18.72 51.31 -8.77
CA HIS A 519 -17.32 50.90 -8.83
C HIS A 519 -17.02 49.80 -7.78
N GLU A 520 -17.60 49.90 -6.59
CA GLU A 520 -17.42 48.87 -5.56
C GLU A 520 -18.06 47.54 -5.99
N LEU A 521 -19.24 47.55 -6.64
CA LEU A 521 -19.86 46.34 -7.19
C LEU A 521 -18.96 45.60 -8.19
N LYS A 522 -18.28 46.34 -9.09
CA LYS A 522 -17.30 45.74 -10.00
C LYS A 522 -16.12 45.11 -9.25
N LYS A 523 -15.63 45.75 -8.18
CA LYS A 523 -14.57 45.17 -7.33
C LYS A 523 -15.05 43.89 -6.63
N LEU A 524 -16.30 43.88 -6.15
CA LEU A 524 -16.90 42.70 -5.53
C LEU A 524 -17.03 41.56 -6.55
N ALA A 525 -17.51 41.84 -7.76
CA ALA A 525 -17.59 40.86 -8.84
C ALA A 525 -16.21 40.26 -9.21
N ILE A 526 -15.15 41.07 -9.26
CA ILE A 526 -13.77 40.59 -9.45
C ILE A 526 -13.33 39.68 -8.29
N GLY A 527 -13.67 40.04 -7.05
CA GLY A 527 -13.40 39.20 -5.88
C GLY A 527 -14.07 37.83 -5.97
N GLU A 528 -15.35 37.78 -6.34
CA GLU A 528 -16.09 36.53 -6.52
C GLU A 528 -15.51 35.67 -7.65
N ARG A 529 -15.08 36.27 -8.78
CA ARG A 529 -14.35 35.55 -9.84
C ARG A 529 -13.01 34.99 -9.38
N THR A 530 -12.29 35.74 -8.54
CA THR A 530 -11.00 35.29 -7.98
C THR A 530 -11.23 34.05 -7.11
N LEU A 531 -12.28 34.06 -6.29
CA LEU A 531 -12.68 32.88 -5.52
C LEU A 531 -13.14 31.73 -6.42
N ALA A 532 -13.84 32.00 -7.53
CA ALA A 532 -14.22 30.98 -8.49
C ALA A 532 -12.99 30.29 -9.10
N GLY A 533 -11.98 31.06 -9.52
CA GLY A 533 -10.70 30.50 -9.96
C GLY A 533 -10.03 29.67 -8.86
N GLN A 534 -10.05 30.16 -7.62
CA GLN A 534 -9.50 29.41 -6.50
C GLN A 534 -10.24 28.08 -6.23
N ALA A 535 -11.55 28.05 -6.43
CA ALA A 535 -12.36 26.83 -6.33
C ALA A 535 -12.07 25.86 -7.50
N THR A 536 -11.81 26.37 -8.70
CA THR A 536 -11.43 25.57 -9.87
C THR A 536 -10.11 24.84 -9.65
N ASP A 537 -9.05 25.50 -9.18
CA ASP A 537 -7.79 24.78 -8.96
C ASP A 537 -7.92 23.74 -7.82
N ALA A 538 -8.78 24.00 -6.82
CA ALA A 538 -9.08 23.01 -5.78
C ALA A 538 -9.82 21.79 -6.35
N LEU A 539 -10.71 22.02 -7.31
CA LEU A 539 -11.41 20.96 -8.05
C LEU A 539 -10.44 20.12 -8.89
N GLU A 540 -9.46 20.74 -9.54
CA GLU A 540 -8.43 20.03 -10.30
C GLU A 540 -7.58 19.13 -9.39
N LEU A 541 -7.11 19.66 -8.26
CA LEU A 541 -6.34 18.88 -7.28
C LEU A 541 -7.09 17.63 -6.78
N VAL A 542 -8.37 17.75 -6.48
CA VAL A 542 -9.19 16.62 -6.01
C VAL A 542 -9.47 15.61 -7.14
N ARG A 543 -9.55 16.06 -8.40
CA ARG A 543 -9.70 15.16 -9.55
C ARG A 543 -8.44 14.38 -9.88
N GLU A 544 -7.27 15.00 -9.75
CA GLU A 544 -5.97 14.35 -9.96
C GLU A 544 -5.73 13.25 -8.92
N GLU A 545 -6.20 13.46 -7.70
CA GLU A 545 -6.13 12.48 -6.61
C GLU A 545 -7.19 11.38 -6.77
N GLY A 546 -8.34 11.68 -7.39
CA GLY A 546 -9.24 10.71 -8.01
C GLY A 546 -10.01 9.78 -7.08
N SER A 547 -9.80 9.90 -5.77
CA SER A 547 -10.29 8.95 -4.76
C SER A 547 -11.65 9.34 -4.16
N THR A 548 -12.15 10.54 -4.44
CA THR A 548 -13.45 11.04 -3.95
C THR A 548 -14.47 11.32 -5.04
N VAL A 549 -15.72 10.94 -4.78
CA VAL A 549 -16.83 11.15 -5.72
C VAL A 549 -17.59 12.45 -5.40
N ILE A 550 -17.78 12.74 -4.12
CA ILE A 550 -18.64 13.85 -3.67
C ILE A 550 -17.91 15.20 -3.64
N LEU A 551 -16.61 15.21 -3.30
CA LEU A 551 -15.85 16.45 -3.16
C LEU A 551 -15.68 17.23 -4.49
N PRO A 552 -15.32 16.61 -5.64
CA PRO A 552 -15.28 17.30 -6.93
C PRO A 552 -16.60 17.95 -7.32
N VAL A 553 -17.68 17.32 -6.88
CA VAL A 553 -19.03 17.71 -7.24
C VAL A 553 -19.46 18.95 -6.46
N ILE A 554 -19.24 18.97 -5.15
CA ILE A 554 -19.49 20.16 -4.31
C ILE A 554 -18.64 21.35 -4.77
N LEU A 555 -17.39 21.10 -5.17
CA LEU A 555 -16.50 22.16 -5.66
C LEU A 555 -16.96 22.72 -7.00
N ARG A 556 -17.51 21.89 -7.90
CA ARG A 556 -18.15 22.38 -9.13
C ARG A 556 -19.33 23.28 -8.84
N GLU A 557 -20.20 22.90 -7.89
CA GLU A 557 -21.32 23.74 -7.47
C GLU A 557 -20.85 25.07 -6.88
N LEU A 558 -19.81 25.03 -6.03
CA LEU A 558 -19.20 26.22 -5.46
C LEU A 558 -18.69 27.19 -6.55
N VAL A 559 -18.03 26.66 -7.59
CA VAL A 559 -17.58 27.46 -8.75
C VAL A 559 -18.77 28.13 -9.45
N GLU A 560 -19.84 27.37 -9.73
CA GLU A 560 -21.02 27.89 -10.41
C GLU A 560 -21.75 28.98 -9.58
N ASP A 561 -21.86 28.78 -8.27
CA ASP A 561 -22.47 29.75 -7.35
C ASP A 561 -21.66 31.06 -7.32
N LEU A 562 -20.32 30.97 -7.24
CA LEU A 562 -19.42 32.13 -7.26
C LEU A 562 -19.48 32.89 -8.59
N VAL A 563 -19.49 32.19 -9.72
CA VAL A 563 -19.62 32.80 -11.06
C VAL A 563 -20.97 33.50 -11.21
N ARG A 564 -22.05 32.89 -10.72
CA ARG A 564 -23.39 33.48 -10.75
C ARG A 564 -23.45 34.77 -9.94
N VAL A 565 -22.92 34.77 -8.72
CA VAL A 565 -22.85 35.97 -7.89
C VAL A 565 -22.03 37.07 -8.58
N ALA A 566 -20.90 36.72 -9.18
CA ALA A 566 -20.07 37.67 -9.91
C ALA A 566 -20.84 38.34 -11.07
N SER A 567 -21.58 37.56 -11.86
CA SER A 567 -22.41 38.09 -12.96
C SER A 567 -23.52 39.02 -12.47
N LEU A 568 -24.23 38.65 -11.39
CA LEU A 568 -25.28 39.48 -10.80
C LEU A 568 -24.72 40.82 -10.27
N LEU A 569 -23.54 40.80 -9.64
CA LEU A 569 -22.88 42.01 -9.16
C LEU A 569 -22.43 42.92 -10.32
N ASP A 570 -21.98 42.36 -11.44
CA ASP A 570 -21.62 43.12 -12.65
C ASP A 570 -22.83 43.75 -13.34
N GLU A 571 -23.97 43.06 -13.32
CA GLU A 571 -25.29 43.60 -13.71
C GLU A 571 -25.82 44.67 -12.74
N ARG A 572 -25.02 45.03 -11.71
CA ARG A 572 -25.32 46.03 -10.69
C ARG A 572 -26.45 45.60 -9.74
N GLN A 573 -26.68 44.30 -9.62
CA GLN A 573 -27.63 43.74 -8.67
C GLN A 573 -26.94 43.51 -7.33
N ALA A 574 -27.32 44.29 -6.32
CA ALA A 574 -26.95 44.06 -4.92
C ALA A 574 -28.22 44.03 -4.09
N ASN A 575 -29.03 43.00 -4.27
CA ASN A 575 -30.30 42.82 -3.57
C ASN A 575 -30.16 41.75 -2.48
N ALA A 576 -31.23 41.54 -1.71
CA ALA A 576 -31.25 40.54 -0.64
C ALA A 576 -31.00 39.10 -1.15
N PHE A 577 -31.29 38.82 -2.42
CA PHE A 577 -31.06 37.52 -3.05
C PHE A 577 -29.57 37.26 -3.31
N VAL A 578 -28.83 38.23 -3.84
CA VAL A 578 -27.37 38.10 -4.03
C VAL A 578 -26.66 37.86 -2.70
N VAL A 579 -27.07 38.58 -1.64
CA VAL A 579 -26.51 38.39 -0.30
C VAL A 579 -26.86 37.01 0.26
N SER A 580 -28.06 36.47 -0.01
CA SER A 580 -28.37 35.09 0.42
C SER A 580 -27.51 34.06 -0.30
N LEU A 581 -27.31 34.19 -1.61
CA LEU A 581 -26.42 33.29 -2.37
C LEU A 581 -24.99 33.34 -1.81
N GLN A 582 -24.46 34.53 -1.53
CA GLN A 582 -23.15 34.69 -0.92
C GLN A 582 -23.04 34.04 0.47
N ARG A 583 -24.08 34.13 1.30
CA ARG A 583 -24.12 33.44 2.60
C ARG A 583 -24.20 31.93 2.45
N ASP A 584 -24.87 31.44 1.42
CA ASP A 584 -24.93 30.03 1.14
C ASP A 584 -23.57 29.48 0.68
N ILE A 585 -22.79 30.28 -0.07
CA ILE A 585 -21.38 30.01 -0.41
C ILE A 585 -20.51 29.97 0.85
N GLU A 586 -20.67 30.93 1.77
CA GLU A 586 -19.95 30.92 3.07
C GLU A 586 -20.25 29.66 3.88
N GLN A 587 -21.52 29.26 3.95
CA GLN A 587 -21.95 28.06 4.66
C GLN A 587 -21.30 26.81 4.05
N THR A 588 -21.28 26.69 2.72
CA THR A 588 -20.62 25.59 2.00
C THR A 588 -19.14 25.50 2.32
N LEU A 589 -18.43 26.63 2.24
CA LEU A 589 -17.00 26.70 2.57
C LEU A 589 -16.74 26.37 4.05
N ALA A 590 -17.61 26.80 4.96
CA ALA A 590 -17.49 26.48 6.38
C ALA A 590 -17.68 24.98 6.65
N GLU A 591 -18.66 24.35 5.99
CA GLU A 591 -18.90 22.92 6.09
C GLU A 591 -17.75 22.10 5.51
N LEU A 592 -17.20 22.49 4.35
CA LEU A 592 -16.00 21.86 3.78
C LEU A 592 -14.81 21.95 4.74
N VAL A 593 -14.59 23.12 5.35
CA VAL A 593 -13.53 23.31 6.35
C VAL A 593 -13.76 22.41 7.57
N GLU A 594 -15.00 22.28 8.04
CA GLU A 594 -15.33 21.47 9.21
C GLU A 594 -15.17 19.97 8.93
N VAL A 595 -15.61 19.49 7.77
CA VAL A 595 -15.45 18.09 7.36
C VAL A 595 -13.97 17.74 7.26
N ILE A 596 -13.17 18.57 6.60
CA ILE A 596 -11.72 18.34 6.47
C ILE A 596 -11.02 18.41 7.82
N LYS A 597 -11.36 19.37 8.68
CA LYS A 597 -10.79 19.46 10.04
C LYS A 597 -11.09 18.22 10.85
N ARG A 598 -12.35 17.80 10.87
CA ARG A 598 -12.79 16.62 11.61
C ARG A 598 -12.12 15.36 11.07
N GLU A 599 -11.99 15.22 9.76
CA GLU A 599 -11.26 14.11 9.15
C GLU A 599 -9.79 14.09 9.59
N LEU A 600 -9.11 15.24 9.52
CA LEU A 600 -7.73 15.36 9.99
C LEU A 600 -7.60 15.06 11.49
N GLU A 601 -8.56 15.50 12.31
CA GLU A 601 -8.60 15.20 13.74
C GLU A 601 -8.86 13.71 14.01
N GLU A 602 -9.80 13.08 13.31
CA GLU A 602 -10.09 11.64 13.42
C GLU A 602 -8.87 10.81 12.98
N ARG A 603 -8.15 11.22 11.93
CA ARG A 603 -6.90 10.59 11.46
C ARG A 603 -5.72 10.79 12.41
N LYS A 604 -5.64 11.95 13.08
CA LYS A 604 -4.61 12.27 14.10
C LYS A 604 -4.91 11.64 15.46
N ALA A 605 -6.18 11.51 15.84
CA ALA A 605 -6.63 10.86 17.07
C ALA A 605 -6.61 9.33 16.98
N GLY A 606 -6.78 8.78 15.77
CA GLY A 606 -6.75 7.36 15.47
C GLY A 606 -5.35 6.77 15.30
N GLY A 607 -4.53 6.85 16.35
CA GLY A 607 -3.35 6.02 16.55
C GLY A 607 -3.70 4.79 17.39
N GLY A 608 -4.36 3.80 16.79
CA GLY A 608 -4.61 2.49 17.40
C GLY A 608 -6.07 2.22 17.82
N GLY A 609 -6.72 1.28 17.13
CA GLY A 609 -7.90 0.57 17.65
C GLY A 609 -9.04 0.34 16.65
N GLY A 610 -9.14 -0.91 16.15
CA GLY A 610 -10.39 -1.54 15.64
C GLY A 610 -10.68 -1.32 14.15
N GLN A 611 -10.26 -2.22 13.25
CA GLN A 611 -10.83 -3.54 12.90
C GLN A 611 -11.98 -3.48 11.88
N GLY A 612 -11.70 -3.96 10.67
CA GLY A 612 -12.71 -4.35 9.69
C GLY A 612 -12.26 -4.17 8.25
N GLY A 613 -11.76 -5.24 7.61
CA GLY A 613 -11.59 -5.28 6.16
C GLY A 613 -10.31 -5.96 5.70
N GLY A 614 -10.25 -7.29 5.79
CA GLY A 614 -9.39 -8.08 4.91
C GLY A 614 -9.93 -7.95 3.48
N GLY A 615 -9.61 -6.84 2.83
CA GLY A 615 -9.76 -6.65 1.39
C GLY A 615 -8.38 -6.64 0.79
N ALA A 616 -8.19 -7.39 -0.30
CA ALA A 616 -7.00 -7.24 -1.13
C ALA A 616 -6.75 -5.76 -1.40
N PRO A 617 -5.49 -5.31 -1.49
CA PRO A 617 -5.19 -3.91 -1.77
C PRO A 617 -5.82 -3.55 -3.10
N ASN A 618 -6.93 -2.79 -3.08
CA ASN A 618 -7.48 -2.22 -4.29
C ASN A 618 -6.38 -1.38 -4.94
N GLU A 619 -6.20 -1.57 -6.25
CA GLU A 619 -5.28 -0.76 -7.06
C GLU A 619 -5.69 0.73 -7.02
N SER A 620 -6.95 1.01 -6.70
CA SER A 620 -7.49 2.32 -6.35
C SER A 620 -7.38 2.53 -4.84
N GLY A 621 -6.42 3.34 -4.39
CA GLY A 621 -6.17 3.59 -2.96
C GLY A 621 -7.40 4.07 -2.16
N ASP A 622 -7.28 4.03 -0.83
CA ASP A 622 -8.35 4.46 0.09
C ASP A 622 -8.87 5.86 -0.28
N PRO A 623 -10.19 6.10 -0.20
CA PRO A 623 -10.77 7.40 -0.54
C PRO A 623 -10.27 8.52 0.38
N LEU A 624 -10.04 9.73 -0.19
CA LEU A 624 -9.56 10.92 0.55
C LEU A 624 -10.48 11.27 1.73
N LEU A 625 -11.77 10.97 1.59
CA LEU A 625 -12.76 11.07 2.65
C LEU A 625 -13.48 9.73 2.81
N PRO A 626 -13.68 9.25 4.05
CA PRO A 626 -14.42 8.02 4.28
C PRO A 626 -15.88 8.20 3.82
N PRO A 627 -16.58 7.11 3.46
CA PRO A 627 -17.98 7.17 3.06
C PRO A 627 -18.89 7.84 4.09
N THR A 628 -18.55 7.75 5.38
CA THR A 628 -19.27 8.44 6.46
C THR A 628 -19.11 9.95 6.41
N ALA A 629 -17.93 10.47 6.03
CA ALA A 629 -17.70 11.89 5.80
C ALA A 629 -18.45 12.36 4.55
N GLU A 630 -18.41 11.60 3.46
CA GLU A 630 -19.17 11.89 2.24
C GLU A 630 -20.69 11.93 2.49
N LEU A 631 -21.23 11.00 3.27
CA LEU A 631 -22.65 11.01 3.68
C LEU A 631 -23.00 12.21 4.56
N LYS A 632 -22.11 12.62 5.48
CA LYS A 632 -22.29 13.85 6.27
C LYS A 632 -22.34 15.08 5.37
N MET A 633 -21.53 15.12 4.31
CA MET A 633 -21.57 16.20 3.31
C MET A 633 -22.89 16.21 2.54
N ILE A 634 -23.39 15.06 2.08
CA ILE A 634 -24.70 14.97 1.41
C ILE A 634 -25.83 15.44 2.34
N ARG A 635 -25.79 15.02 3.62
CA ARG A 635 -26.76 15.48 4.62
C ARG A 635 -26.73 17.00 4.80
N ALA A 636 -25.53 17.59 4.85
CA ALA A 636 -25.37 19.04 4.97
C ALA A 636 -25.95 19.77 3.74
N LEU A 637 -25.68 19.28 2.52
CA LEU A 637 -26.28 19.80 1.30
C LEU A 637 -27.81 19.73 1.34
N GLN A 638 -28.39 18.58 1.69
CA GLN A 638 -29.85 18.42 1.78
C GLN A 638 -30.46 19.35 2.83
N ALA A 639 -29.83 19.49 4.00
CA ALA A 639 -30.29 20.40 5.05
C ALA A 639 -30.28 21.86 4.58
N ARG A 640 -29.28 22.27 3.79
CA ARG A 640 -29.21 23.61 3.18
C ARG A 640 -30.32 23.81 2.17
N VAL A 641 -30.59 22.82 1.32
CA VAL A 641 -31.70 22.92 0.37
C VAL A 641 -33.04 23.03 1.11
N ASN A 642 -33.26 22.25 2.17
CA ASN A 642 -34.44 22.38 3.02
C ASN A 642 -34.59 23.78 3.63
N ALA A 643 -33.51 24.33 4.21
CA ALA A 643 -33.54 25.68 4.79
C ALA A 643 -33.81 26.78 3.74
N LEU A 644 -33.35 26.60 2.50
CA LEU A 644 -33.67 27.51 1.40
C LEU A 644 -35.12 27.38 0.93
N THR A 645 -35.67 26.16 0.91
CA THR A 645 -37.09 25.90 0.63
C THR A 645 -37.98 26.59 1.66
N GLU A 646 -37.70 26.43 2.95
CA GLU A 646 -38.46 27.06 4.04
C GLU A 646 -38.42 28.61 3.95
N ARG A 647 -37.25 29.19 3.64
CA ARG A 647 -37.10 30.64 3.43
C ARG A 647 -37.86 31.14 2.21
N PHE A 648 -38.03 30.29 1.19
CA PHE A 648 -38.81 30.61 -0.01
C PHE A 648 -40.31 30.58 0.29
N GLU A 649 -40.77 29.55 1.00
CA GLU A 649 -42.15 29.40 1.46
C GLU A 649 -42.59 30.58 2.36
N ALA A 650 -41.74 30.98 3.31
CA ALA A 650 -42.03 32.07 4.24
C ALA A 650 -42.14 33.47 3.59
N ARG A 651 -41.71 33.65 2.32
CA ARG A 651 -41.76 34.94 1.61
C ARG A 651 -43.03 35.17 0.79
N GLY A 652 -43.92 34.19 0.68
CA GLY A 652 -45.21 34.33 -0.01
C GLY A 652 -45.14 34.41 -1.54
N ALA A 653 -46.29 34.20 -2.19
CA ALA A 653 -46.46 33.88 -3.60
C ALA A 653 -46.60 35.10 -4.57
N GLU A 654 -45.95 36.24 -4.30
CA GLU A 654 -45.81 37.26 -5.37
C GLU A 654 -44.58 36.94 -6.22
N GLU A 655 -44.79 36.66 -7.50
CA GLU A 655 -43.76 36.10 -8.38
C GLU A 655 -42.86 37.19 -9.00
N THR A 656 -41.95 37.75 -8.19
CA THR A 656 -40.92 38.66 -8.73
C THR A 656 -39.89 37.89 -9.57
N GLY A 657 -39.18 38.57 -10.49
CA GLY A 657 -38.10 37.95 -11.28
C GLY A 657 -37.01 37.29 -10.43
N ALA A 658 -36.76 37.82 -9.22
CA ALA A 658 -35.83 37.23 -8.25
C ALA A 658 -36.37 35.94 -7.61
N GLN A 659 -37.69 35.81 -7.41
CA GLN A 659 -38.31 34.56 -6.93
C GLN A 659 -38.25 33.44 -7.97
N ARG A 660 -38.43 33.75 -9.27
CA ARG A 660 -38.26 32.74 -10.34
C ARG A 660 -36.82 32.20 -10.38
N GLN A 661 -35.83 33.09 -10.34
CA GLN A 661 -34.41 32.72 -10.29
C GLN A 661 -34.05 31.89 -9.04
N ALA A 662 -34.62 32.22 -7.89
CA ALA A 662 -34.42 31.46 -6.65
C ALA A 662 -35.03 30.05 -6.74
N ARG A 663 -36.21 29.90 -7.34
CA ARG A 663 -36.89 28.60 -7.49
C ARG A 663 -36.16 27.67 -8.47
N GLU A 664 -35.72 28.20 -9.61
CA GLU A 664 -34.89 27.45 -10.56
C GLU A 664 -33.58 26.99 -9.94
N HIS A 665 -32.95 27.86 -9.15
CA HIS A 665 -31.73 27.52 -8.44
C HIS A 665 -31.94 26.42 -7.39
N LEU A 666 -33.04 26.49 -6.63
CA LEU A 666 -33.40 25.50 -5.62
C LEU A 666 -33.69 24.13 -6.25
N SER A 667 -34.43 24.10 -7.36
CA SER A 667 -34.73 22.88 -8.12
C SER A 667 -33.44 22.25 -8.67
N ALA A 668 -32.54 23.05 -9.23
CA ALA A 668 -31.25 22.58 -9.71
C ALA A 668 -30.39 21.99 -8.58
N LYS A 669 -30.38 22.61 -7.38
CA LYS A 669 -29.69 22.05 -6.20
C LYS A 669 -30.31 20.73 -5.73
N GLN A 670 -31.63 20.62 -5.70
CA GLN A 670 -32.29 19.35 -5.34
C GLN A 670 -31.97 18.21 -6.31
N GLY A 671 -32.10 18.46 -7.62
CA GLY A 671 -31.79 17.44 -8.64
C GLY A 671 -30.35 16.95 -8.56
N ARG A 672 -29.43 17.83 -8.16
CA ARG A 672 -28.03 17.52 -7.91
C ARG A 672 -27.82 16.65 -6.67
N VAL A 673 -28.41 16.98 -5.52
CA VAL A 673 -28.34 16.13 -4.31
C VAL A 673 -28.83 14.70 -4.60
N ALA A 674 -29.89 14.57 -5.40
CA ALA A 674 -30.40 13.27 -5.84
C ALA A 674 -29.40 12.51 -6.73
N ALA A 675 -28.74 13.20 -7.68
CA ALA A 675 -27.67 12.61 -8.49
C ALA A 675 -26.48 12.16 -7.61
N PHE A 676 -26.07 12.96 -6.63
CA PHE A 676 -24.93 12.67 -5.76
C PHE A 676 -25.15 11.43 -4.90
N THR A 677 -26.38 11.27 -4.41
CA THR A 677 -26.79 10.10 -3.63
C THR A 677 -26.74 8.84 -4.50
N ARG A 678 -27.08 8.95 -5.80
CA ARG A 678 -26.96 7.86 -6.77
C ARG A 678 -25.50 7.51 -7.07
N ASP A 679 -24.65 8.50 -7.33
CA ASP A 679 -23.24 8.28 -7.63
C ASP A 679 -22.50 7.62 -6.45
N LEU A 680 -22.81 8.04 -5.21
CA LEU A 680 -22.27 7.40 -4.01
C LEU A 680 -22.75 5.95 -3.88
N HIS A 681 -24.03 5.70 -4.15
CA HIS A 681 -24.59 4.34 -4.11
C HIS A 681 -23.94 3.43 -5.15
N GLU A 682 -23.74 3.91 -6.38
CA GLU A 682 -23.06 3.15 -7.44
C GLU A 682 -21.60 2.86 -7.10
N ARG A 683 -20.87 3.78 -6.46
CA ARG A 683 -19.50 3.50 -5.98
C ARG A 683 -19.51 2.41 -4.90
N LEU A 684 -20.33 2.57 -3.86
CA LEU A 684 -20.42 1.59 -2.77
C LEU A 684 -20.90 0.22 -3.26
N ALA A 685 -21.63 0.16 -4.37
CA ALA A 685 -22.05 -1.09 -5.00
C ALA A 685 -20.91 -1.76 -5.80
N LYS A 686 -19.94 -1.01 -6.34
CA LYS A 686 -18.76 -1.54 -7.05
C LYS A 686 -17.65 -2.02 -6.10
N GLU A 687 -17.65 -1.53 -4.87
CA GLU A 687 -16.69 -1.92 -3.81
C GLU A 687 -17.11 -3.19 -3.06
N ARG A 688 -18.29 -3.75 -3.36
CA ARG A 688 -18.79 -5.05 -2.86
C ARG A 688 -18.61 -6.13 -3.92
#